data_AF-A0A972GCC5-F1
#
_entry.id   AF-A0A972GCC5-F1
#
_cell.length_a   1.000
_cell.length_b   1.000
_cell.length_c   1.000
_cell.angle_alpha   90.00
_cell.angle_beta   90.00
_cell.angle_gamma   90.00
#
_symmetry.space_group_name_H-M   'P 1'
#
loop_
_entity.id
_entity.type
_entity.pdbx_description
1 polymer ?
#
loop_
_entity_poly.entity_id
_entity_poly.type
_entity_poly.pdbx_seq_one_letter_code
_entity_poly.pdbx_strand_id
1 'polypeptide(L)'
;MNATQSQQTAPKSLFFAHNTSDRVLWAFVCIWGALLTFLSVATYTGYNSGMYDIGNMAQAIASVQRGQPLVFTYIDGPTSRLAFHVEFFYYILALPYIVWPDPRLLLAMQALLYAIGAIPIYALAYRNLDSRFAARCLALVYLLYPTVQTSVLFDLHGDTLAMPFLLFALQALDVRAWRRYFIFIALALSCKFYVALPVLLLGGIIWWQYGERKIAIWTATIGLVYGVVTFLVVRPLFTTDQTSEVHRGFNYIIFYFGQIAEYQNTLTDRILSALIIFGPVMFIAWRGWRWLLPGLPVAAAALLSTGPGGSYDYRYHHYAIVVPFIIMAAIDGARRMREDEQAGRKRRRNWRGDVGLTCGIVMIVSFLLVDTPFNPLFWIGGPGYGLSSSVYGVIPRDDVKDRFLDEHVPPDAALAVSNQLAPHLTNRDTLYLIRYPTESEGPLLLPQTLERVDYAIADALFDFYVPLDGGYGGGLSGDREAIGLLLRDPAFGLVTERDGLLMFERGATGERVLMNTLELQPDDGANAQHTFGTHIELIDASVEQIEPDRLRARFMWRRVSNFNTVGEFVAVSRLEGIAHDRIVHVPGYSLLPSWEWPQNQIVEETFDIQIPPDTAPGEYTWHVGWYNVGLPYSYATDERSLLPDSQEVEVTQVTIE
;
A
#
# COMPACT_ATOMS: atom_id res chain seq x y z
N MET A 1 -57.95 -20.18 -7.05
CA MET A 1 -58.29 -18.89 -6.39
C MET A 1 -57.10 -17.96 -6.57
N ASN A 2 -57.22 -17.01 -7.49
CA ASN A 2 -56.19 -16.04 -7.83
C ASN A 2 -56.19 -14.91 -6.79
N ALA A 3 -55.16 -14.84 -5.95
CA ALA A 3 -54.90 -13.68 -5.12
C ALA A 3 -53.89 -12.77 -5.83
N THR A 4 -54.41 -11.84 -6.63
CA THR A 4 -53.70 -10.63 -7.07
C THR A 4 -53.32 -9.82 -5.83
N GLN A 5 -52.09 -9.97 -5.35
CA GLN A 5 -51.51 -9.03 -4.38
C GLN A 5 -51.26 -7.69 -5.08
N SER A 6 -51.90 -6.66 -4.55
CA SER A 6 -51.81 -5.27 -4.98
C SER A 6 -50.36 -4.78 -5.03
N GLN A 7 -49.92 -4.32 -6.19
CA GLN A 7 -48.71 -3.52 -6.36
C GLN A 7 -48.93 -2.13 -5.74
N GLN A 8 -48.59 -1.97 -4.46
CA GLN A 8 -48.41 -0.64 -3.86
C GLN A 8 -46.98 -0.18 -4.12
N THR A 9 -46.82 0.84 -4.95
CA THR A 9 -45.58 1.62 -5.05
C THR A 9 -45.29 2.28 -3.70
N ALA A 10 -44.20 1.89 -3.04
CA ALA A 10 -43.79 2.48 -1.77
C ALA A 10 -43.54 4.01 -1.92
N PRO A 11 -43.98 4.84 -0.96
CA PRO A 11 -43.79 6.29 -1.03
C PRO A 11 -42.29 6.67 -1.02
N LYS A 12 -41.94 7.73 -1.77
CA LYS A 12 -40.57 8.31 -1.88
C LYS A 12 -39.90 8.64 -0.53
N SER A 13 -40.67 8.74 0.56
CA SER A 13 -40.19 9.07 1.90
C SER A 13 -39.41 7.93 2.58
N LEU A 14 -39.58 6.67 2.20
CA LEU A 14 -39.06 5.53 2.99
C LEU A 14 -37.57 5.20 2.84
N PHE A 15 -36.87 5.77 1.87
CA PHE A 15 -35.45 5.40 1.63
C PHE A 15 -34.50 5.94 2.69
N PHE A 16 -34.80 7.12 3.27
CA PHE A 16 -33.99 7.73 4.33
C PHE A 16 -34.78 8.02 5.62
N ALA A 17 -36.11 8.14 5.58
CA ALA A 17 -36.89 8.73 6.69
C ALA A 17 -36.99 7.89 7.97
N HIS A 18 -36.50 6.64 8.01
CA HIS A 18 -36.43 5.84 9.24
C HIS A 18 -34.98 5.45 9.62
N ASN A 19 -33.98 5.83 8.81
CA ASN A 19 -32.61 5.33 8.92
C ASN A 19 -31.65 6.30 9.62
N THR A 20 -31.98 7.60 9.64
CA THR A 20 -31.04 8.66 10.07
C THR A 20 -31.10 8.99 11.56
N SER A 21 -32.07 8.48 12.32
CA SER A 21 -32.27 8.84 13.73
C SER A 21 -31.55 7.92 14.74
N ASP A 22 -31.00 6.78 14.29
CA ASP A 22 -30.29 5.86 15.19
C ASP A 22 -28.87 6.39 15.50
N ARG A 23 -28.72 7.01 16.67
CA ARG A 23 -27.45 7.56 17.14
C ARG A 23 -26.34 6.51 17.27
N VAL A 24 -26.69 5.25 17.55
CA VAL A 24 -25.71 4.17 17.70
C VAL A 24 -25.09 3.81 16.35
N LEU A 25 -25.91 3.79 15.28
CA LEU A 25 -25.41 3.59 13.92
C LEU A 25 -24.40 4.69 13.54
N TRP A 26 -24.77 5.95 13.75
CA TRP A 26 -23.88 7.06 13.44
C TRP A 26 -22.59 7.04 14.26
N ALA A 27 -22.65 6.64 15.53
CA ALA A 27 -21.45 6.44 16.32
C ALA A 27 -20.54 5.37 15.69
N PHE A 28 -21.08 4.23 15.25
CA PHE A 28 -20.29 3.21 14.55
C PHE A 28 -19.68 3.72 13.24
N VAL A 29 -20.46 4.44 12.42
CA VAL A 29 -19.98 5.03 11.16
C VAL A 29 -18.86 6.04 11.42
N CYS A 30 -19.02 6.96 12.37
CA CYS A 30 -18.00 7.96 12.66
C CYS A 30 -16.75 7.36 13.28
N ILE A 31 -16.87 6.42 14.22
CA ILE A 31 -15.73 5.80 14.90
C ILE A 31 -14.90 5.00 13.88
N TRP A 32 -15.52 4.11 13.11
CA TRP A 32 -14.78 3.28 12.15
C TRP A 32 -14.29 4.07 10.93
N GLY A 33 -15.07 5.04 10.45
CA GLY A 33 -14.64 5.95 9.40
C GLY A 33 -13.42 6.77 9.81
N ALA A 34 -13.44 7.37 11.00
CA ALA A 34 -12.30 8.13 11.52
C ALA A 34 -11.09 7.25 11.80
N LEU A 35 -11.29 6.06 12.39
CA LEU A 35 -10.20 5.14 12.68
C LEU A 35 -9.48 4.67 11.42
N LEU A 36 -10.20 4.17 10.41
CA LEU A 36 -9.56 3.69 9.18
C LEU A 36 -8.99 4.84 8.35
N THR A 37 -9.61 6.03 8.38
CA THR A 37 -9.01 7.22 7.77
C THR A 37 -7.67 7.54 8.43
N PHE A 38 -7.62 7.56 9.76
CA PHE A 38 -6.40 7.84 10.51
C PHE A 38 -5.29 6.82 10.20
N LEU A 39 -5.60 5.52 10.23
CA LEU A 39 -4.61 4.47 9.96
C LEU A 39 -4.09 4.53 8.52
N SER A 40 -4.95 4.65 7.51
CA SER A 40 -4.49 4.77 6.11
C SER A 40 -3.66 6.05 5.88
N VAL A 41 -4.05 7.18 6.50
CA VAL A 41 -3.25 8.42 6.40
C VAL A 41 -1.92 8.28 7.14
N ALA A 42 -1.88 7.59 8.28
CA ALA A 42 -0.65 7.33 9.02
C ALA A 42 0.33 6.46 8.22
N THR A 43 -0.15 5.41 7.55
CA THR A 43 0.67 4.61 6.62
C THR A 43 1.28 5.46 5.52
N TYR A 44 0.49 6.32 4.88
CA TYR A 44 1.00 7.23 3.85
C TYR A 44 2.00 8.24 4.42
N THR A 45 1.68 8.86 5.55
CA THR A 45 2.51 9.93 6.16
C THR A 45 3.83 9.36 6.69
N GLY A 46 3.84 8.13 7.18
CA GLY A 46 5.04 7.43 7.62
C GLY A 46 5.82 6.77 6.49
N TYR A 47 5.59 7.13 5.22
CA TYR A 47 6.29 6.56 4.06
C TYR A 47 6.17 5.04 3.93
N ASN A 48 5.06 4.47 4.39
CA ASN A 48 4.80 3.02 4.38
C ASN A 48 3.87 2.58 3.24
N SER A 49 3.45 3.50 2.39
CA SER A 49 2.75 3.22 1.15
C SER A 49 3.72 3.15 -0.03
N GLY A 50 3.48 2.24 -0.97
CA GLY A 50 4.32 2.07 -2.16
C GLY A 50 3.75 2.70 -3.43
N MET A 51 4.57 2.76 -4.48
CA MET A 51 4.16 3.30 -5.78
C MET A 51 3.13 2.43 -6.51
N TYR A 52 3.16 1.10 -6.35
CA TYR A 52 2.30 0.20 -7.12
C TYR A 52 0.80 0.37 -6.86
N ASP A 53 0.45 0.78 -5.64
CA ASP A 53 -0.93 0.94 -5.18
C ASP A 53 -1.31 2.43 -5.17
N ILE A 54 -1.33 3.08 -4.00
CA ILE A 54 -1.78 4.48 -3.91
C ILE A 54 -1.01 5.42 -4.85
N GLY A 55 0.30 5.19 -5.07
CA GLY A 55 1.12 6.03 -5.95
C GLY A 55 0.64 6.05 -7.40
N ASN A 56 0.46 4.87 -8.01
CA ASN A 56 -0.06 4.71 -9.37
C ASN A 56 -1.45 5.31 -9.53
N MET A 57 -2.29 5.19 -8.49
CA MET A 57 -3.67 5.70 -8.54
C MET A 57 -3.71 7.20 -8.40
N ALA A 58 -2.93 7.76 -7.48
CA ALA A 58 -2.77 9.20 -7.32
C ALA A 58 -2.20 9.84 -8.58
N GLN A 59 -1.13 9.29 -9.16
CA GLN A 59 -0.55 9.81 -10.41
C GLN A 59 -1.56 9.75 -11.57
N ALA A 60 -2.29 8.64 -11.70
CA ALA A 60 -3.35 8.53 -12.70
C ALA A 60 -4.46 9.57 -12.50
N ILE A 61 -4.93 9.77 -11.28
CA ILE A 61 -5.96 10.79 -10.97
C ILE A 61 -5.42 12.21 -11.23
N ALA A 62 -4.17 12.49 -10.86
CA ALA A 62 -3.48 13.76 -11.10
C ALA A 62 -3.35 14.06 -12.61
N SER A 63 -3.12 13.03 -13.44
CA SER A 63 -2.97 13.20 -14.89
C SER A 63 -4.19 13.82 -15.60
N VAL A 64 -5.39 13.68 -15.00
CA VAL A 64 -6.63 14.28 -15.53
C VAL A 64 -6.53 15.80 -15.59
N GLN A 65 -5.80 16.41 -14.66
CA GLN A 65 -5.57 17.87 -14.62
C GLN A 65 -4.77 18.35 -15.83
N ARG A 66 -3.92 17.48 -16.39
CA ARG A 66 -3.09 17.71 -17.57
C ARG A 66 -3.78 17.26 -18.88
N GLY A 67 -5.06 16.91 -18.82
CA GLY A 67 -5.83 16.42 -19.97
C GLY A 67 -5.51 14.99 -20.39
N GLN A 68 -4.76 14.24 -19.57
CA GLN A 68 -4.40 12.85 -19.85
C GLN A 68 -5.43 11.89 -19.23
N PRO A 69 -5.83 10.82 -19.95
CA PRO A 69 -6.89 9.92 -19.50
C PRO A 69 -6.36 8.88 -18.51
N LEU A 70 -6.22 9.26 -17.24
CA LEU A 70 -5.79 8.37 -16.13
C LEU A 70 -4.43 7.70 -16.39
N VAL A 71 -3.44 8.48 -16.82
CA VAL A 71 -2.09 8.03 -17.17
C VAL A 71 -1.18 8.04 -15.94
N PHE A 72 -0.40 6.98 -15.77
CA PHE A 72 0.64 6.85 -14.75
C PHE A 72 1.89 6.23 -15.38
N THR A 73 3.04 6.41 -14.73
CA THR A 73 4.30 5.80 -15.18
C THR A 73 4.35 4.36 -14.70
N TYR A 74 4.52 3.43 -15.63
CA TYR A 74 4.78 2.02 -15.33
C TYR A 74 6.17 1.63 -15.83
N ILE A 75 6.61 0.42 -15.49
CA ILE A 75 7.91 -0.15 -15.87
C ILE A 75 8.26 0.06 -17.36
N ASP A 76 7.30 -0.17 -18.24
CA ASP A 76 7.48 -0.12 -19.70
C ASP A 76 7.34 1.31 -20.27
N GLY A 77 6.77 2.24 -19.49
CA GLY A 77 6.41 3.58 -19.95
C GLY A 77 5.11 4.13 -19.36
N PRO A 78 4.73 5.36 -19.75
CA PRO A 78 3.44 5.91 -19.40
C PRO A 78 2.30 5.05 -19.97
N THR A 79 1.36 4.68 -19.13
CA THR A 79 0.21 3.84 -19.51
C THR A 79 -1.06 4.36 -18.85
N SER A 80 -2.21 4.14 -19.49
CA SER A 80 -3.50 4.51 -18.90
C SER A 80 -4.03 3.39 -18.02
N ARG A 81 -4.58 3.73 -16.85
CA ARG A 81 -5.36 2.79 -16.03
C ARG A 81 -6.59 2.23 -16.78
N LEU A 82 -7.06 2.90 -17.83
CA LEU A 82 -8.12 2.39 -18.70
C LEU A 82 -7.67 1.21 -19.57
N ALA A 83 -6.37 1.03 -19.81
CA ALA A 83 -5.83 -0.17 -20.46
C ALA A 83 -5.84 -1.39 -19.51
N PHE A 84 -5.71 -1.16 -18.21
CA PHE A 84 -5.58 -2.19 -17.19
C PHE A 84 -6.91 -2.52 -16.50
N HIS A 85 -7.44 -1.57 -15.73
CA HIS A 85 -8.50 -1.80 -14.76
C HIS A 85 -9.84 -1.12 -15.11
N VAL A 86 -9.83 -0.15 -16.03
CA VAL A 86 -11.01 0.65 -16.43
C VAL A 86 -11.78 1.19 -15.22
N GLU A 87 -11.25 2.26 -14.63
CA GLU A 87 -11.74 2.84 -13.37
C GLU A 87 -12.30 4.25 -13.63
N PHE A 88 -13.37 4.35 -14.43
CA PHE A 88 -13.99 5.64 -14.79
C PHE A 88 -14.40 6.50 -13.59
N PHE A 89 -14.68 5.90 -12.43
CA PHE A 89 -14.98 6.63 -11.21
C PHE A 89 -13.82 7.55 -10.77
N TYR A 90 -12.59 7.28 -11.20
CA TYR A 90 -11.43 8.11 -10.89
C TYR A 90 -11.53 9.51 -11.53
N TYR A 91 -12.29 9.69 -12.61
CA TYR A 91 -12.61 11.03 -13.12
C TYR A 91 -13.45 11.85 -12.13
N ILE A 92 -14.28 11.21 -11.31
CA ILE A 92 -15.02 11.90 -10.24
C ILE A 92 -14.08 12.23 -9.07
N LEU A 93 -13.14 11.33 -8.74
CA LEU A 93 -12.12 11.58 -7.72
C LEU A 93 -11.13 12.69 -8.13
N ALA A 94 -10.88 12.85 -9.44
CA ALA A 94 -10.06 13.94 -9.96
C ALA A 94 -10.64 15.33 -9.65
N LEU A 95 -11.98 15.47 -9.53
CA LEU A 95 -12.62 16.76 -9.25
C LEU A 95 -12.18 17.39 -7.91
N PRO A 96 -12.28 16.70 -6.75
CA PRO A 96 -11.74 17.23 -5.51
C PRO A 96 -10.20 17.20 -5.47
N TYR A 97 -9.55 16.27 -6.18
CA TYR A 97 -8.08 16.19 -6.25
C TYR A 97 -7.45 17.39 -6.99
N ILE A 98 -8.19 18.05 -7.90
CA ILE A 98 -7.77 19.35 -8.48
C ILE A 98 -7.63 20.44 -7.42
N VAL A 99 -8.47 20.41 -6.39
CA VAL A 99 -8.46 21.43 -5.32
C VAL A 99 -7.38 21.12 -4.30
N TRP A 100 -7.15 19.84 -4.01
CA TRP A 100 -6.12 19.39 -3.07
C TRP A 100 -5.44 18.13 -3.63
N PRO A 101 -4.34 18.29 -4.39
CA PRO A 101 -3.66 17.19 -5.09
C PRO A 101 -2.79 16.38 -4.13
N ASP A 102 -3.43 15.72 -3.18
CA ASP A 102 -2.76 15.00 -2.09
C ASP A 102 -3.39 13.60 -1.93
N PRO A 103 -2.61 12.51 -2.00
CA PRO A 103 -3.14 11.15 -1.87
C PRO A 103 -3.93 10.88 -0.58
N ARG A 104 -3.67 11.61 0.52
CA ARG A 104 -4.41 11.50 1.78
C ARG A 104 -5.89 11.81 1.60
N LEU A 105 -6.24 12.72 0.69
CA LEU A 105 -7.64 13.00 0.32
C LEU A 105 -8.34 11.74 -0.21
N LEU A 106 -7.66 10.98 -1.09
CA LEU A 106 -8.24 9.80 -1.72
C LEU A 106 -8.44 8.67 -0.71
N LEU A 107 -7.46 8.45 0.18
CA LEU A 107 -7.55 7.49 1.28
C LEU A 107 -8.72 7.82 2.22
N ALA A 108 -8.86 9.09 2.62
CA ALA A 108 -9.96 9.56 3.45
C ALA A 108 -11.32 9.39 2.75
N MET A 109 -11.43 9.75 1.47
CA MET A 109 -12.66 9.57 0.70
C MET A 109 -13.11 8.11 0.64
N GLN A 110 -12.18 7.18 0.41
CA GLN A 110 -12.48 5.75 0.41
C GLN A 110 -12.95 5.26 1.77
N ALA A 111 -12.23 5.60 2.85
CA ALA A 111 -12.58 5.18 4.21
C ALA A 111 -13.96 5.72 4.64
N LEU A 112 -14.26 6.98 4.32
CA LEU A 112 -15.57 7.58 4.59
C LEU A 112 -16.68 6.93 3.77
N LEU A 113 -16.43 6.66 2.48
CA LEU A 113 -17.38 5.98 1.59
C LEU A 113 -17.69 4.54 2.06
N TYR A 114 -16.68 3.82 2.54
CA TYR A 114 -16.84 2.54 3.20
C TYR A 114 -17.72 2.68 4.45
N ALA A 115 -17.43 3.61 5.35
CA ALA A 115 -18.16 3.74 6.61
C ALA A 115 -19.65 4.02 6.38
N ILE A 116 -20.00 4.88 5.41
CA ILE A 116 -21.41 5.14 5.06
C ILE A 116 -22.10 3.94 4.41
N GLY A 117 -21.36 2.94 3.92
CA GLY A 117 -21.89 1.65 3.47
C GLY A 117 -22.64 0.87 4.55
N ALA A 118 -22.45 1.19 5.83
CA ALA A 118 -23.23 0.63 6.93
C ALA A 118 -24.70 1.11 6.94
N ILE A 119 -24.98 2.29 6.37
CA ILE A 119 -26.32 2.89 6.32
C ILE A 119 -27.31 2.03 5.52
N PRO A 120 -27.03 1.65 4.25
CA PRO A 120 -27.94 0.80 3.49
C PRO A 120 -28.14 -0.57 4.14
N ILE A 121 -27.13 -1.11 4.82
CA ILE A 121 -27.22 -2.37 5.57
C ILE A 121 -28.18 -2.26 6.74
N TYR A 122 -28.01 -1.25 7.59
CA TYR A 122 -28.90 -1.01 8.73
C TYR A 122 -30.35 -0.87 8.25
N ALA A 123 -30.57 -0.05 7.21
CA ALA A 123 -31.89 0.20 6.65
C ALA A 123 -32.56 -1.08 6.13
N LEU A 124 -31.81 -1.85 5.36
CA LEU A 124 -32.23 -3.11 4.77
C LEU A 124 -32.57 -4.13 5.87
N ALA A 125 -31.67 -4.30 6.84
CA ALA A 125 -31.85 -5.22 7.96
C ALA A 125 -33.03 -4.81 8.85
N TYR A 126 -33.16 -3.52 9.19
CA TYR A 126 -34.25 -3.05 10.05
C TYR A 126 -35.62 -3.31 9.41
N ARG A 127 -35.77 -3.02 8.11
CA ARG A 127 -37.03 -3.28 7.40
C ARG A 127 -37.37 -4.77 7.29
N ASN A 128 -36.37 -5.62 7.06
CA ASN A 128 -36.60 -7.06 6.88
C ASN A 128 -36.78 -7.81 8.22
N LEU A 129 -36.19 -7.32 9.31
CA LEU A 129 -36.13 -8.02 10.60
C LEU A 129 -36.98 -7.36 11.69
N ASP A 130 -37.41 -6.11 11.50
CA ASP A 130 -38.15 -5.30 12.48
C ASP A 130 -37.49 -5.31 13.87
N SER A 131 -36.17 -5.13 13.88
CA SER A 131 -35.34 -5.18 15.09
C SER A 131 -34.15 -4.26 14.94
N ARG A 132 -34.12 -3.19 15.75
CA ARG A 132 -32.98 -2.26 15.80
C ARG A 132 -31.71 -2.97 16.23
N PHE A 133 -31.81 -3.90 17.19
CA PHE A 133 -30.66 -4.69 17.63
C PHE A 133 -30.04 -5.47 16.46
N ALA A 134 -30.85 -6.23 15.72
CA ALA A 134 -30.34 -7.02 14.60
C ALA A 134 -29.79 -6.14 13.48
N ALA A 135 -30.43 -5.00 13.20
CA ALA A 135 -29.94 -4.03 12.22
C ALA A 135 -28.59 -3.42 12.61
N ARG A 136 -28.41 -3.05 13.88
CA ARG A 136 -27.12 -2.57 14.43
C ARG A 136 -26.05 -3.65 14.35
N CYS A 137 -26.38 -4.88 14.73
CA CYS A 137 -25.45 -6.01 14.65
C CYS A 137 -24.99 -6.25 13.21
N LEU A 138 -25.90 -6.28 12.23
CA LEU A 138 -25.53 -6.53 10.83
C LEU A 138 -24.75 -5.36 10.20
N ALA A 139 -25.07 -4.11 10.58
CA ALA A 139 -24.26 -2.96 10.19
C ALA A 139 -22.84 -3.03 10.80
N LEU A 140 -22.73 -3.44 12.06
CA LEU A 140 -21.45 -3.63 12.73
C LEU A 140 -20.66 -4.82 12.17
N VAL A 141 -21.33 -5.92 11.78
CA VAL A 141 -20.72 -7.05 11.07
C VAL A 141 -20.03 -6.60 9.79
N TYR A 142 -20.62 -5.66 9.04
CA TYR A 142 -19.98 -5.10 7.85
C TYR A 142 -18.77 -4.22 8.19
N LEU A 143 -18.93 -3.31 9.16
CA LEU A 143 -17.83 -2.44 9.57
C LEU A 143 -16.64 -3.25 10.13
N LEU A 144 -16.92 -4.34 10.82
CA LEU A 144 -15.89 -5.22 11.38
C LEU A 144 -15.56 -6.40 10.50
N TYR A 145 -16.03 -6.44 9.25
CA TYR A 145 -15.73 -7.59 8.41
C TYR A 145 -14.24 -7.56 8.05
N PRO A 146 -13.44 -8.62 8.35
CA PRO A 146 -11.98 -8.54 8.23
C PRO A 146 -11.52 -8.11 6.84
N THR A 147 -12.07 -8.74 5.80
CA THR A 147 -11.71 -8.43 4.41
C THR A 147 -12.10 -7.01 4.01
N VAL A 148 -13.11 -6.40 4.64
CA VAL A 148 -13.48 -5.02 4.34
C VAL A 148 -12.47 -4.06 4.95
N GLN A 149 -12.11 -4.26 6.22
CA GLN A 149 -11.16 -3.39 6.90
C GLN A 149 -9.80 -3.46 6.23
N THR A 150 -9.31 -4.66 5.90
CA THR A 150 -8.04 -4.82 5.18
C THR A 150 -8.12 -4.22 3.77
N SER A 151 -9.24 -4.34 3.06
CA SER A 151 -9.42 -3.69 1.74
C SER A 151 -9.33 -2.16 1.80
N VAL A 152 -9.73 -1.55 2.93
CA VAL A 152 -9.62 -0.09 3.12
C VAL A 152 -8.19 0.30 3.50
N LEU A 153 -7.54 -0.51 4.36
CA LEU A 153 -6.18 -0.28 4.84
C LEU A 153 -5.09 -0.62 3.80
N PHE A 154 -5.40 -1.44 2.80
CA PHE A 154 -4.44 -1.85 1.78
C PHE A 154 -4.03 -0.71 0.83
N ASP A 155 -4.93 0.28 0.61
CA ASP A 155 -4.79 1.56 -0.11
C ASP A 155 -6.08 1.85 -0.90
N LEU A 156 -6.17 3.00 -1.59
CA LEU A 156 -7.26 3.30 -2.53
C LEU A 156 -7.41 2.20 -3.57
N HIS A 157 -8.61 1.67 -3.82
CA HIS A 157 -8.85 0.65 -4.85
C HIS A 157 -10.27 0.75 -5.41
N GLY A 158 -10.43 0.54 -6.73
CA GLY A 158 -11.75 0.50 -7.36
C GLY A 158 -12.73 -0.52 -6.74
N ASP A 159 -12.22 -1.67 -6.26
CA ASP A 159 -13.03 -2.69 -5.58
C ASP A 159 -13.68 -2.16 -4.30
N THR A 160 -12.87 -1.49 -3.47
CA THR A 160 -13.27 -0.93 -2.19
C THR A 160 -14.27 0.20 -2.37
N LEU A 161 -14.14 1.00 -3.44
CA LEU A 161 -15.10 2.03 -3.82
C LEU A 161 -16.43 1.44 -4.34
N ALA A 162 -16.38 0.35 -5.11
CA ALA A 162 -17.57 -0.29 -5.68
C ALA A 162 -18.49 -0.90 -4.62
N MET A 163 -17.90 -1.48 -3.57
CA MET A 163 -18.59 -2.18 -2.48
C MET A 163 -19.75 -1.38 -1.85
N PRO A 164 -19.57 -0.16 -1.33
CA PRO A 164 -20.65 0.64 -0.75
C PRO A 164 -21.70 1.03 -1.80
N PHE A 165 -21.33 1.28 -3.04
CA PHE A 165 -22.32 1.52 -4.11
C PHE A 165 -23.18 0.29 -4.39
N LEU A 166 -22.61 -0.91 -4.37
CA LEU A 166 -23.38 -2.15 -4.47
C LEU A 166 -24.33 -2.33 -3.27
N LEU A 167 -23.91 -1.97 -2.06
CA LEU A 167 -24.78 -2.00 -0.88
C LEU A 167 -25.98 -1.04 -1.01
N PHE A 168 -25.74 0.19 -1.46
CA PHE A 168 -26.81 1.14 -1.75
C PHE A 168 -27.72 0.67 -2.90
N ALA A 169 -27.17 0.01 -3.93
CA ALA A 169 -27.95 -0.62 -4.99
C ALA A 169 -28.85 -1.72 -4.42
N LEU A 170 -28.34 -2.60 -3.56
CA LEU A 170 -29.12 -3.68 -2.93
C LEU A 170 -30.25 -3.13 -2.04
N GLN A 171 -29.99 -2.05 -1.29
CA GLN A 171 -31.04 -1.36 -0.53
C GLN A 171 -32.12 -0.78 -1.46
N ALA A 172 -31.71 -0.12 -2.55
CA ALA A 172 -32.62 0.45 -3.56
C ALA A 172 -33.43 -0.61 -4.30
N LEU A 173 -32.83 -1.77 -4.58
CA LEU A 173 -33.51 -2.95 -5.11
C LEU A 173 -34.62 -3.40 -4.16
N ASP A 174 -34.31 -3.52 -2.87
CA ASP A 174 -35.25 -4.01 -1.88
C ASP A 174 -36.44 -3.06 -1.66
N VAL A 175 -36.27 -1.73 -1.81
CA VAL A 175 -37.41 -0.76 -1.83
C VAL A 175 -38.03 -0.55 -3.22
N ARG A 176 -37.55 -1.24 -4.27
CA ARG A 176 -37.97 -1.03 -5.66
C ARG A 176 -37.79 0.41 -6.16
N ALA A 177 -36.78 1.11 -5.66
CA ALA A 177 -36.44 2.47 -6.08
C ALA A 177 -35.56 2.47 -7.33
N TRP A 178 -36.14 2.07 -8.48
CA TRP A 178 -35.41 1.75 -9.71
C TRP A 178 -34.45 2.84 -10.21
N ARG A 179 -34.82 4.11 -10.09
CA ARG A 179 -33.92 5.22 -10.46
C ARG A 179 -32.64 5.22 -9.63
N ARG A 180 -32.77 5.09 -8.30
CA ARG A 180 -31.62 5.04 -7.38
C ARG A 180 -30.82 3.76 -7.56
N TYR A 181 -31.50 2.63 -7.76
CA TYR A 181 -30.88 1.36 -8.07
C TYR A 181 -29.93 1.47 -9.28
N PHE A 182 -30.41 1.98 -10.41
CA PHE A 182 -29.55 2.10 -11.60
C PHE A 182 -28.46 3.17 -11.47
N ILE A 183 -28.67 4.25 -10.70
CA ILE A 183 -27.60 5.20 -10.38
C ILE A 183 -26.47 4.49 -9.62
N PHE A 184 -26.79 3.73 -8.58
CA PHE A 184 -25.77 3.03 -7.80
C PHE A 184 -25.12 1.86 -8.56
N ILE A 185 -25.85 1.19 -9.44
CA ILE A 185 -25.26 0.21 -10.37
C ILE A 185 -24.26 0.90 -11.32
N ALA A 186 -24.61 2.06 -11.88
CA ALA A 186 -23.70 2.80 -12.75
C ALA A 186 -22.43 3.25 -12.00
N LEU A 187 -22.57 3.77 -10.78
CA LEU A 187 -21.43 4.14 -9.92
C LEU A 187 -20.55 2.92 -9.60
N ALA A 188 -21.15 1.80 -9.21
CA ALA A 188 -20.41 0.56 -8.93
C ALA A 188 -19.64 0.06 -10.17
N LEU A 189 -20.29 0.02 -11.34
CA LEU A 189 -19.65 -0.40 -12.60
C LEU A 189 -18.50 0.53 -12.97
N SER A 190 -18.65 1.85 -12.78
CA SER A 190 -17.61 2.82 -13.09
C SER A 190 -16.33 2.65 -12.25
N CYS A 191 -16.40 1.95 -11.11
CA CYS A 191 -15.24 1.76 -10.24
C CYS A 191 -14.27 0.71 -10.76
N LYS A 192 -14.72 -0.33 -11.48
CA LYS A 192 -13.85 -1.37 -12.05
C LYS A 192 -14.56 -2.23 -13.08
N PHE A 193 -13.87 -2.65 -14.15
CA PHE A 193 -14.51 -3.37 -15.25
C PHE A 193 -15.20 -4.68 -14.84
N TYR A 194 -14.56 -5.49 -13.99
CA TYR A 194 -15.07 -6.82 -13.65
C TYR A 194 -16.23 -6.79 -12.64
N VAL A 195 -16.61 -5.63 -12.09
CA VAL A 195 -17.89 -5.45 -11.37
C VAL A 195 -19.09 -5.81 -12.28
N ALA A 196 -18.90 -5.76 -13.61
CA ALA A 196 -19.82 -6.26 -14.61
C ALA A 196 -20.37 -7.67 -14.30
N LEU A 197 -19.51 -8.60 -13.85
CA LEU A 197 -19.89 -9.99 -13.68
C LEU A 197 -20.85 -10.19 -12.48
N PRO A 198 -20.57 -9.65 -11.28
CA PRO A 198 -21.56 -9.62 -10.20
C PRO A 198 -22.87 -8.94 -10.59
N VAL A 199 -22.83 -7.83 -11.33
CA VAL A 199 -24.04 -7.14 -11.79
C VAL A 199 -24.85 -8.01 -12.76
N LEU A 200 -24.19 -8.68 -13.70
CA LEU A 200 -24.83 -9.63 -14.62
C LEU A 200 -25.61 -10.71 -13.84
N LEU A 201 -24.93 -11.34 -12.87
CA LEU A 201 -25.51 -12.40 -12.05
C LEU A 201 -26.59 -11.90 -11.09
N LEU A 202 -26.48 -10.66 -10.61
CA LEU A 202 -27.52 -10.00 -9.83
C LEU A 202 -28.82 -9.90 -10.65
N GLY A 203 -28.76 -9.67 -11.96
CA GLY A 203 -29.93 -9.75 -12.84
C GLY A 203 -30.65 -11.10 -12.77
N GLY A 204 -29.89 -12.20 -12.76
CA GLY A 204 -30.43 -13.56 -12.56
C GLY A 204 -31.07 -13.75 -11.18
N ILE A 205 -30.46 -13.19 -10.12
CA ILE A 205 -31.04 -13.21 -8.77
C ILE A 205 -32.35 -12.42 -8.70
N ILE A 206 -32.42 -11.25 -9.33
CA ILE A 206 -33.65 -10.44 -9.41
C ILE A 206 -34.74 -11.21 -10.14
N TRP A 207 -34.40 -11.88 -11.25
CA TRP A 207 -35.34 -12.71 -11.99
C TRP A 207 -35.93 -13.81 -11.10
N TRP A 208 -35.07 -14.53 -10.36
CA TRP A 208 -35.48 -15.64 -9.52
C TRP A 208 -36.28 -15.19 -8.29
N GLN A 209 -35.82 -14.16 -7.58
CA GLN A 209 -36.35 -13.83 -6.25
C GLN A 209 -37.39 -12.70 -6.21
N TYR A 210 -37.33 -11.74 -7.14
CA TYR A 210 -38.16 -10.53 -7.09
C TYR A 210 -39.30 -10.53 -8.12
N GLY A 211 -39.25 -11.39 -9.15
CA GLY A 211 -40.28 -11.45 -10.21
C GLY A 211 -40.30 -10.24 -11.15
N GLU A 212 -39.40 -9.27 -10.95
CA GLU A 212 -39.28 -8.04 -11.74
C GLU A 212 -38.48 -8.29 -13.03
N ARG A 213 -39.05 -9.08 -13.95
CA ARG A 213 -38.37 -9.57 -15.17
C ARG A 213 -37.72 -8.46 -15.99
N LYS A 214 -38.40 -7.32 -16.14
CA LYS A 214 -37.86 -6.17 -16.88
C LYS A 214 -36.57 -5.66 -16.24
N ILE A 215 -36.58 -5.43 -14.93
CA ILE A 215 -35.40 -4.95 -14.19
C ILE A 215 -34.28 -5.98 -14.24
N ALA A 216 -34.60 -7.26 -14.06
CA ALA A 216 -33.63 -8.36 -14.19
C ALA A 216 -32.92 -8.37 -15.54
N ILE A 217 -33.67 -8.25 -16.65
CA ILE A 217 -33.10 -8.19 -18.01
C ILE A 217 -32.22 -6.95 -18.16
N TRP A 218 -32.67 -5.78 -17.70
CA TRP A 218 -31.86 -4.56 -17.78
C TRP A 218 -30.56 -4.67 -17.00
N THR A 219 -30.62 -5.12 -15.74
CA THR A 219 -29.42 -5.33 -14.92
C THR A 219 -28.45 -6.30 -15.58
N ALA A 220 -28.95 -7.46 -16.06
CA ALA A 220 -28.12 -8.45 -16.73
C ALA A 220 -27.49 -7.89 -18.01
N THR A 221 -28.30 -7.21 -18.83
CA THR A 221 -27.84 -6.65 -20.12
C THR A 221 -26.82 -5.53 -19.89
N ILE A 222 -27.05 -4.64 -18.92
CA ILE A 222 -26.10 -3.58 -18.58
C ILE A 222 -24.78 -4.17 -18.10
N GLY A 223 -24.81 -5.16 -17.20
CA GLY A 223 -23.61 -5.85 -16.74
C GLY A 223 -22.85 -6.50 -17.89
N LEU A 224 -23.54 -7.24 -18.76
CA LEU A 224 -22.95 -7.89 -19.93
C LEU A 224 -22.34 -6.89 -20.91
N VAL A 225 -23.12 -5.89 -21.34
CA VAL A 225 -22.68 -4.89 -22.32
C VAL A 225 -21.50 -4.09 -21.76
N TYR A 226 -21.57 -3.66 -20.51
CA TYR A 226 -20.45 -2.95 -19.88
C TYR A 226 -19.19 -3.82 -19.83
N GLY A 227 -19.28 -5.06 -19.36
CA GLY A 227 -18.14 -5.98 -19.31
C GLY A 227 -17.53 -6.24 -20.68
N VAL A 228 -18.36 -6.49 -21.69
CA VAL A 228 -17.91 -6.70 -23.08
C VAL A 228 -17.24 -5.44 -23.65
N VAL A 229 -17.88 -4.27 -23.51
CA VAL A 229 -17.34 -3.01 -24.05
C VAL A 229 -16.05 -2.63 -23.35
N THR A 230 -16.00 -2.69 -22.02
CA THR A 230 -14.78 -2.35 -21.27
C THR A 230 -13.62 -3.29 -21.62
N PHE A 231 -13.86 -4.60 -21.70
CA PHE A 231 -12.82 -5.58 -21.95
C PHE A 231 -12.35 -5.63 -23.42
N LEU A 232 -13.27 -5.58 -24.39
CA LEU A 232 -12.95 -5.74 -25.81
C LEU A 232 -12.81 -4.43 -26.59
N VAL A 233 -13.24 -3.30 -26.02
CA VAL A 233 -13.19 -2.00 -26.72
C VAL A 233 -12.35 -1.00 -25.94
N VAL A 234 -12.71 -0.70 -24.68
CA VAL A 234 -12.01 0.33 -23.90
C VAL A 234 -10.56 -0.07 -23.63
N ARG A 235 -10.31 -1.26 -23.06
CA ARG A 235 -8.92 -1.68 -22.78
C ARG A 235 -8.04 -1.63 -24.03
N PRO A 236 -8.41 -2.26 -25.17
CA PRO A 236 -7.62 -2.17 -26.40
C PRO A 236 -7.44 -0.75 -26.94
N LEU A 237 -8.44 0.15 -26.79
CA LEU A 237 -8.33 1.55 -27.21
C LEU A 237 -7.24 2.32 -26.45
N PHE A 238 -6.98 1.95 -25.20
CA PHE A 238 -5.99 2.61 -24.35
C PHE A 238 -4.67 1.83 -24.23
N THR A 239 -4.59 0.64 -24.83
CA THR A 239 -3.34 -0.12 -24.94
C THR A 239 -2.42 0.52 -25.97
N THR A 240 -1.18 0.76 -25.59
CA THR A 240 -0.10 1.28 -26.44
C THR A 240 1.05 0.28 -26.53
N ASP A 241 2.07 0.58 -27.33
CA ASP A 241 3.29 -0.26 -27.38
C ASP A 241 4.07 -0.25 -26.06
N GLN A 242 3.87 0.79 -25.23
CA GLN A 242 4.43 0.91 -23.88
C GLN A 242 3.55 0.22 -22.82
N THR A 243 2.39 -0.31 -23.19
CA THR A 243 1.55 -1.05 -22.27
C THR A 243 2.09 -2.48 -22.11
N SER A 244 2.42 -2.83 -20.86
CA SER A 244 2.94 -4.14 -20.47
C SER A 244 2.26 -5.33 -21.17
N GLU A 245 3.06 -6.22 -21.75
CA GLU A 245 2.61 -7.40 -22.52
C GLU A 245 1.60 -8.24 -21.74
N VAL A 246 1.84 -8.39 -20.44
CA VAL A 246 1.01 -9.13 -19.49
C VAL A 246 -0.42 -8.61 -19.48
N HIS A 247 -0.59 -7.31 -19.66
CA HIS A 247 -1.88 -6.65 -19.59
C HIS A 247 -2.57 -6.51 -20.95
N ARG A 248 -1.95 -6.99 -22.04
CA ARG A 248 -2.52 -6.91 -23.40
C ARG A 248 -3.45 -8.09 -23.69
N GLY A 249 -4.69 -7.79 -24.06
CA GLY A 249 -5.67 -8.78 -24.51
C GLY A 249 -5.88 -9.93 -23.53
N PHE A 250 -5.72 -11.16 -24.02
CA PHE A 250 -5.91 -12.38 -23.24
C PHE A 250 -4.68 -12.81 -22.41
N ASN A 251 -3.52 -12.18 -22.60
CA ASN A 251 -2.33 -12.46 -21.79
C ASN A 251 -2.59 -12.23 -20.29
N TYR A 252 -3.47 -11.28 -19.99
CA TYR A 252 -3.95 -11.02 -18.62
C TYR A 252 -4.48 -12.29 -17.94
N ILE A 253 -5.24 -13.11 -18.67
CA ILE A 253 -5.80 -14.34 -18.11
C ILE A 253 -4.69 -15.38 -17.90
N ILE A 254 -3.75 -15.49 -18.84
CA ILE A 254 -2.64 -16.42 -18.74
C ILE A 254 -1.74 -16.05 -17.56
N PHE A 255 -1.46 -14.77 -17.36
CA PHE A 255 -0.63 -14.29 -16.25
C PHE A 255 -1.24 -14.62 -14.89
N TYR A 256 -2.53 -14.36 -14.70
CA TYR A 256 -3.20 -14.57 -13.42
C TYR A 256 -3.67 -16.01 -13.18
N PHE A 257 -3.71 -16.89 -14.19
CA PHE A 257 -4.26 -18.25 -14.03
C PHE A 257 -3.41 -19.37 -14.65
N GLY A 258 -2.26 -19.04 -15.23
CA GLY A 258 -1.42 -19.98 -15.98
C GLY A 258 -0.44 -20.78 -15.13
N GLN A 259 -0.11 -20.33 -13.91
CA GLN A 259 0.93 -20.95 -13.08
C GLN A 259 0.38 -22.03 -12.13
N ILE A 260 -0.19 -23.08 -12.71
CA ILE A 260 -0.92 -24.13 -11.96
C ILE A 260 -0.04 -24.84 -10.91
N ALA A 261 1.29 -24.86 -11.10
CA ALA A 261 2.21 -25.46 -10.14
C ALA A 261 2.16 -24.77 -8.75
N GLU A 262 1.85 -23.47 -8.69
CA GLU A 262 1.80 -22.71 -7.44
C GLU A 262 0.71 -23.19 -6.47
N TYR A 263 -0.35 -23.83 -6.98
CA TYR A 263 -1.46 -24.27 -6.13
C TYR A 263 -1.02 -25.28 -5.08
N GLN A 264 -0.06 -26.15 -5.39
CA GLN A 264 0.39 -27.18 -4.45
C GLN A 264 1.02 -26.57 -3.20
N ASN A 265 1.74 -25.46 -3.36
CA ASN A 265 2.45 -24.78 -2.28
C ASN A 265 1.55 -23.79 -1.51
N THR A 266 0.47 -23.31 -2.13
CA THR A 266 -0.38 -22.22 -1.59
C THR A 266 -1.80 -22.68 -1.22
N LEU A 267 -2.11 -23.97 -1.35
CA LEU A 267 -3.46 -24.50 -1.12
C LEU A 267 -3.97 -24.20 0.30
N THR A 268 -3.11 -24.35 1.31
CA THR A 268 -3.45 -24.09 2.71
C THR A 268 -3.86 -22.65 2.91
N ASP A 269 -3.08 -21.69 2.40
CA ASP A 269 -3.36 -20.26 2.55
C ASP A 269 -4.62 -19.84 1.79
N ARG A 270 -4.89 -20.43 0.63
CA ARG A 270 -6.13 -20.22 -0.13
C ARG A 270 -7.35 -20.72 0.64
N ILE A 271 -7.25 -21.89 1.27
CA ILE A 271 -8.32 -22.44 2.11
C ILE A 271 -8.54 -21.56 3.34
N LEU A 272 -7.47 -21.15 4.02
CA LEU A 272 -7.55 -20.25 5.17
C LEU A 272 -8.18 -18.90 4.78
N SER A 273 -7.77 -18.33 3.66
CA SER A 273 -8.35 -17.11 3.11
C SER A 273 -9.84 -17.29 2.84
N ALA A 274 -10.25 -18.37 2.17
CA ALA A 274 -11.68 -18.67 1.94
C ALA A 274 -12.48 -18.81 3.25
N LEU A 275 -11.89 -19.45 4.28
CA LEU A 275 -12.50 -19.57 5.60
C LEU A 275 -12.66 -18.21 6.28
N ILE A 276 -11.68 -17.30 6.17
CA ILE A 276 -11.77 -15.94 6.71
C ILE A 276 -12.79 -15.11 5.93
N ILE A 277 -12.83 -15.25 4.60
CA ILE A 277 -13.73 -14.50 3.72
C ILE A 277 -15.19 -14.87 3.97
N PHE A 278 -15.54 -16.14 4.15
CA PHE A 278 -16.94 -16.57 4.27
C PHE A 278 -17.34 -16.97 5.69
N GLY A 279 -16.44 -17.65 6.41
CA GLY A 279 -16.68 -18.31 7.69
C GLY A 279 -17.34 -17.45 8.77
N PRO A 280 -16.92 -16.18 9.02
CA PRO A 280 -17.41 -15.38 10.13
C PRO A 280 -18.94 -15.21 10.17
N VAL A 281 -19.61 -15.26 9.01
CA VAL A 281 -21.07 -15.08 8.91
C VAL A 281 -21.82 -16.32 8.40
N MET A 282 -21.11 -17.39 8.02
CA MET A 282 -21.76 -18.57 7.42
C MET A 282 -22.84 -19.20 8.30
N PHE A 283 -22.75 -19.04 9.62
CA PHE A 283 -23.75 -19.52 10.58
C PHE A 283 -25.18 -19.04 10.25
N ILE A 284 -25.33 -17.80 9.77
CA ILE A 284 -26.62 -17.25 9.31
C ILE A 284 -26.71 -17.18 7.78
N ALA A 285 -25.60 -16.83 7.11
CA ALA A 285 -25.57 -16.57 5.67
C ALA A 285 -25.89 -17.82 4.82
N TRP A 286 -25.64 -19.03 5.33
CA TRP A 286 -25.98 -20.28 4.63
C TRP A 286 -27.46 -20.37 4.25
N ARG A 287 -28.37 -19.83 5.08
CA ARG A 287 -29.81 -19.82 4.76
C ARG A 287 -30.16 -18.86 3.61
N GLY A 288 -29.32 -17.86 3.37
CA GLY A 288 -29.41 -16.90 2.28
C GLY A 288 -28.44 -17.18 1.12
N TRP A 289 -27.91 -18.41 0.98
CA TRP A 289 -26.82 -18.76 0.06
C TRP A 289 -26.97 -18.26 -1.38
N ARG A 290 -28.20 -18.10 -1.88
CA ARG A 290 -28.48 -17.59 -3.23
C ARG A 290 -27.84 -16.22 -3.46
N TRP A 291 -27.77 -15.40 -2.41
CA TRP A 291 -27.16 -14.09 -2.48
C TRP A 291 -25.65 -14.14 -2.59
N LEU A 292 -24.99 -15.28 -2.32
CA LEU A 292 -23.55 -15.45 -2.55
C LEU A 292 -23.20 -15.60 -4.03
N LEU A 293 -24.15 -16.06 -4.86
CA LEU A 293 -23.91 -16.39 -6.28
C LEU A 293 -23.32 -15.23 -7.10
N PRO A 294 -23.74 -13.97 -6.97
CA PRO A 294 -23.16 -12.88 -7.74
C PRO A 294 -21.69 -12.58 -7.37
N GLY A 295 -21.33 -12.70 -6.09
CA GLY A 295 -19.95 -12.45 -5.63
C GLY A 295 -19.02 -13.66 -5.80
N LEU A 296 -19.57 -14.87 -5.89
CA LEU A 296 -18.80 -16.12 -5.89
C LEU A 296 -17.75 -16.21 -7.01
N PRO A 297 -18.03 -15.81 -8.28
CA PRO A 297 -17.00 -15.87 -9.32
C PRO A 297 -15.83 -14.93 -9.08
N VAL A 298 -16.06 -13.77 -8.46
CA VAL A 298 -14.97 -12.82 -8.12
C VAL A 298 -14.12 -13.39 -7.00
N ALA A 299 -14.74 -13.93 -5.95
CA ALA A 299 -14.02 -14.64 -4.90
C ALA A 299 -13.24 -15.84 -5.46
N ALA A 300 -13.85 -16.64 -6.34
CA ALA A 300 -13.19 -17.78 -6.97
C ALA A 300 -12.02 -17.34 -7.85
N ALA A 301 -12.16 -16.27 -8.63
CA ALA A 301 -11.09 -15.73 -9.45
C ALA A 301 -9.89 -15.27 -8.59
N ALA A 302 -10.14 -14.57 -7.49
CA ALA A 302 -9.07 -14.17 -6.57
C ALA A 302 -8.42 -15.38 -5.88
N LEU A 303 -9.22 -16.32 -5.35
CA LEU A 303 -8.74 -17.53 -4.69
C LEU A 303 -8.02 -18.50 -5.63
N LEU A 304 -8.28 -18.45 -6.94
CA LEU A 304 -7.60 -19.24 -7.97
C LEU A 304 -6.48 -18.45 -8.66
N SER A 305 -6.28 -17.18 -8.33
CA SER A 305 -5.24 -16.40 -8.99
C SER A 305 -3.86 -16.93 -8.63
N THR A 306 -3.03 -17.15 -9.64
CA THR A 306 -1.60 -17.48 -9.58
C THR A 306 -0.75 -16.27 -9.99
N GLY A 307 -1.32 -15.07 -9.84
CA GLY A 307 -0.59 -13.82 -10.02
C GLY A 307 0.39 -13.57 -8.86
N PRO A 308 1.37 -12.68 -9.07
CA PRO A 308 2.40 -12.38 -8.08
C PRO A 308 1.81 -11.82 -6.77
N GLY A 309 2.59 -11.93 -5.69
CA GLY A 309 2.26 -11.35 -4.38
C GLY A 309 1.20 -12.12 -3.57
N GLY A 310 0.74 -13.29 -4.03
CA GLY A 310 -0.25 -14.07 -3.28
C GLY A 310 -1.63 -13.40 -3.26
N SER A 311 -2.08 -12.87 -4.40
CA SER A 311 -3.39 -12.20 -4.58
C SER A 311 -4.63 -12.93 -4.06
N TYR A 312 -4.52 -14.20 -3.69
CA TYR A 312 -5.57 -14.96 -3.00
C TYR A 312 -5.74 -14.59 -1.52
N ASP A 313 -4.76 -13.92 -0.90
CA ASP A 313 -4.79 -13.59 0.52
C ASP A 313 -5.95 -12.64 0.85
N TYR A 314 -6.69 -12.96 1.92
CA TYR A 314 -7.88 -12.21 2.34
C TYR A 314 -7.62 -10.73 2.65
N ARG A 315 -6.36 -10.35 2.90
CA ARG A 315 -5.94 -8.98 3.20
C ARG A 315 -6.02 -8.07 1.99
N TYR A 316 -5.94 -8.60 0.77
CA TYR A 316 -6.07 -7.82 -0.46
C TYR A 316 -7.50 -7.31 -0.71
N HIS A 317 -7.59 -6.22 -1.48
CA HIS A 317 -8.82 -5.49 -1.78
C HIS A 317 -9.85 -6.25 -2.65
N HIS A 318 -9.46 -7.34 -3.33
CA HIS A 318 -10.29 -8.04 -4.32
C HIS A 318 -11.64 -8.53 -3.76
N TYR A 319 -11.66 -8.88 -2.48
CA TYR A 319 -12.86 -9.43 -1.82
C TYR A 319 -13.89 -8.36 -1.45
N ALA A 320 -13.57 -7.07 -1.54
CA ALA A 320 -14.50 -5.98 -1.22
C ALA A 320 -15.81 -6.08 -2.02
N ILE A 321 -15.75 -6.43 -3.31
CA ILE A 321 -16.95 -6.57 -4.18
C ILE A 321 -17.81 -7.79 -3.79
N VAL A 322 -17.24 -8.77 -3.07
CA VAL A 322 -17.94 -9.98 -2.62
C VAL A 322 -18.76 -9.69 -1.37
N VAL A 323 -18.29 -8.77 -0.51
CA VAL A 323 -18.91 -8.50 0.79
C VAL A 323 -20.38 -8.05 0.71
N PRO A 324 -20.81 -7.17 -0.21
CA PRO A 324 -22.22 -6.77 -0.31
C PRO A 324 -23.17 -7.97 -0.41
N PHE A 325 -22.74 -9.01 -1.12
CA PHE A 325 -23.47 -10.24 -1.35
C PHE A 325 -23.44 -11.18 -0.14
N ILE A 326 -22.31 -11.22 0.58
CA ILE A 326 -22.18 -11.92 1.87
C ILE A 326 -23.12 -11.31 2.92
N ILE A 327 -23.14 -9.98 3.04
CA ILE A 327 -24.02 -9.27 3.97
C ILE A 327 -25.49 -9.47 3.59
N MET A 328 -25.82 -9.43 2.30
CA MET A 328 -27.18 -9.72 1.83
C MET A 328 -27.61 -11.15 2.14
N ALA A 329 -26.70 -12.13 2.00
CA ALA A 329 -26.95 -13.51 2.40
C ALA A 329 -27.20 -13.64 3.91
N ALA A 330 -26.45 -12.90 4.73
CA ALA A 330 -26.66 -12.85 6.18
C ALA A 330 -28.03 -12.24 6.56
N ILE A 331 -28.43 -11.14 5.91
CA ILE A 331 -29.74 -10.50 6.13
C ILE A 331 -30.88 -11.45 5.71
N ASP A 332 -30.82 -12.04 4.52
CA ASP A 332 -31.84 -12.99 4.05
C ASP A 332 -31.89 -14.24 4.92
N GLY A 333 -30.73 -14.72 5.39
CA GLY A 333 -30.63 -15.83 6.32
C GLY A 333 -31.33 -15.54 7.66
N ALA A 334 -31.06 -14.37 8.25
CA ALA A 334 -31.73 -13.92 9.47
C ALA A 334 -33.25 -13.73 9.26
N ARG A 335 -33.67 -13.21 8.10
CA ARG A 335 -35.09 -13.06 7.76
C ARG A 335 -35.80 -14.41 7.72
N ARG A 336 -35.24 -15.40 7.04
CA ARG A 336 -35.79 -16.76 6.99
C ARG A 336 -35.84 -17.40 8.37
N MET A 337 -34.85 -17.14 9.23
CA MET A 337 -34.86 -17.64 10.61
C MET A 337 -36.00 -17.05 11.43
N ARG A 338 -36.27 -15.75 11.27
CA ARG A 338 -37.41 -15.07 11.86
C ARG A 338 -38.74 -15.64 11.35
N GLU A 339 -38.87 -15.84 10.05
CA GLU A 339 -40.07 -16.44 9.43
C GLU A 339 -40.34 -17.86 9.93
N ASP A 340 -39.28 -18.68 10.08
CA ASP A 340 -39.38 -20.03 10.66
C ASP A 340 -39.93 -20.00 12.10
N GLU A 341 -39.43 -19.06 12.92
CA GLU A 341 -39.88 -18.88 14.31
C GLU A 341 -41.34 -18.41 14.37
N GLN A 342 -41.73 -17.46 13.52
CA GLN A 342 -43.11 -16.99 13.39
C GLN A 342 -44.05 -18.09 12.89
N ALA A 343 -43.56 -19.01 12.06
CA ALA A 343 -44.31 -20.19 11.61
C ALA A 343 -44.42 -21.31 12.66
N GLY A 344 -43.96 -21.10 13.90
CA GLY A 344 -44.08 -22.06 15.00
C GLY A 344 -43.17 -23.28 14.85
N ARG A 345 -42.17 -23.25 13.96
CA ARG A 345 -41.19 -24.33 13.83
C ARG A 345 -40.29 -24.30 15.07
N LYS A 346 -40.54 -25.19 16.04
CA LYS A 346 -39.79 -25.28 17.30
C LYS A 346 -38.28 -25.26 17.04
N ARG A 347 -37.60 -24.21 17.49
CA ARG A 347 -36.13 -24.10 17.49
C ARG A 347 -35.60 -23.97 18.91
N ARG A 348 -34.43 -24.56 19.11
CA ARG A 348 -33.65 -24.44 20.36
C ARG A 348 -33.00 -23.05 20.52
N ARG A 349 -32.89 -22.25 19.45
CA ARG A 349 -32.17 -20.97 19.41
C ARG A 349 -33.04 -19.85 18.84
N ASN A 350 -32.92 -18.66 19.44
CA ASN A 350 -33.59 -17.42 19.05
C ASN A 350 -32.82 -16.75 17.89
N TRP A 351 -33.51 -16.38 16.80
CA TRP A 351 -32.86 -15.76 15.63
C TRP A 351 -32.10 -14.47 15.97
N ARG A 352 -32.59 -13.69 16.96
CA ARG A 352 -31.88 -12.49 17.44
C ARG A 352 -30.58 -12.85 18.13
N GLY A 353 -30.59 -13.92 18.92
CA GLY A 353 -29.39 -14.44 19.58
C GLY A 353 -28.36 -14.94 18.58
N ASP A 354 -28.80 -15.59 17.50
CA ASP A 354 -27.93 -16.06 16.42
C ASP A 354 -27.29 -14.88 15.65
N VAL A 355 -28.05 -13.80 15.38
CA VAL A 355 -27.48 -12.56 14.80
C VAL A 355 -26.47 -11.92 15.75
N GLY A 356 -26.77 -11.86 17.05
CA GLY A 356 -25.85 -11.36 18.06
C GLY A 356 -24.58 -12.20 18.16
N LEU A 357 -24.70 -13.53 18.11
CA LEU A 357 -23.56 -14.46 18.10
C LEU A 357 -22.69 -14.27 16.86
N THR A 358 -23.29 -14.15 15.66
CA THR A 358 -22.54 -13.84 14.44
C THR A 358 -21.80 -12.52 14.55
N CYS A 359 -22.43 -11.47 15.09
CA CYS A 359 -21.76 -10.21 15.38
C CYS A 359 -20.57 -10.40 16.35
N GLY A 360 -20.74 -11.21 17.39
CA GLY A 360 -19.68 -11.60 18.33
C GLY A 360 -18.50 -12.31 17.65
N ILE A 361 -18.78 -13.29 16.79
CA ILE A 361 -17.75 -14.02 16.03
C ILE A 361 -16.98 -13.06 15.14
N VAL A 362 -17.67 -12.21 14.38
CA VAL A 362 -17.03 -11.23 13.48
C VAL A 362 -16.17 -10.24 14.26
N MET A 363 -16.64 -9.75 15.42
CA MET A 363 -15.84 -8.91 16.32
C MET A 363 -14.54 -9.60 16.74
N ILE A 364 -14.63 -10.85 17.22
CA ILE A 364 -13.45 -11.60 17.68
C ILE A 364 -12.48 -11.84 16.52
N VAL A 365 -12.98 -12.29 15.36
CA VAL A 365 -12.14 -12.57 14.19
C VAL A 365 -11.47 -11.28 13.70
N SER A 366 -12.21 -10.17 13.62
CA SER A 366 -11.67 -8.84 13.27
C SER A 366 -10.57 -8.41 14.23
N PHE A 367 -10.83 -8.46 15.53
CA PHE A 367 -9.86 -8.01 16.54
C PHE A 367 -8.63 -8.92 16.63
N LEU A 368 -8.68 -10.15 16.11
CA LEU A 368 -7.51 -11.04 16.05
C LEU A 368 -6.72 -10.91 14.74
N LEU A 369 -7.40 -10.62 13.63
CA LEU A 369 -6.81 -10.73 12.29
C LEU A 369 -6.47 -9.37 11.64
N VAL A 370 -7.14 -8.28 12.05
CA VAL A 370 -6.95 -6.97 11.43
C VAL A 370 -6.08 -6.10 12.35
N ASP A 371 -5.05 -5.49 11.77
CA ASP A 371 -4.14 -4.60 12.46
C ASP A 371 -4.79 -3.23 12.74
N THR A 372 -5.51 -3.19 13.86
CA THR A 372 -6.20 -1.99 14.37
C THR A 372 -5.96 -1.90 15.88
N PRO A 373 -6.25 -0.75 16.54
CA PRO A 373 -6.11 -0.59 17.99
C PRO A 373 -6.88 -1.60 18.86
N PHE A 374 -7.81 -2.35 18.28
CA PHE A 374 -8.55 -3.42 18.97
C PHE A 374 -7.81 -4.76 18.96
N ASN A 375 -6.78 -4.90 18.13
CA ASN A 375 -5.88 -6.04 18.16
C ASN A 375 -4.85 -5.86 19.28
N PRO A 376 -4.69 -6.84 20.19
CA PRO A 376 -3.70 -6.75 21.26
C PRO A 376 -2.26 -6.54 20.76
N LEU A 377 -1.92 -7.07 19.58
CA LEU A 377 -0.60 -6.93 18.99
C LEU A 377 -0.30 -5.48 18.52
N PHE A 378 -1.34 -4.68 18.26
CA PHE A 378 -1.21 -3.30 17.75
C PHE A 378 -0.34 -2.43 18.68
N TRP A 379 -0.58 -2.56 19.98
CA TRP A 379 0.09 -1.76 21.01
C TRP A 379 1.44 -2.32 21.43
N ILE A 380 1.76 -3.56 21.04
CA ILE A 380 3.11 -4.11 21.22
C ILE A 380 4.08 -3.42 20.25
N GLY A 381 3.60 -2.99 19.07
CA GLY A 381 4.40 -2.26 18.09
C GLY A 381 5.60 -3.08 17.55
N GLY A 382 5.47 -4.41 17.59
CA GLY A 382 6.49 -5.32 17.06
C GLY A 382 6.68 -5.13 15.55
N PRO A 383 7.79 -5.65 15.00
CA PRO A 383 8.08 -5.39 13.61
C PRO A 383 6.97 -5.84 12.64
N GLY A 384 6.48 -4.93 11.78
CA GLY A 384 5.41 -5.17 10.83
C GLY A 384 3.99 -5.13 11.43
N TYR A 385 3.82 -4.47 12.57
CA TYR A 385 2.52 -4.38 13.24
C TYR A 385 2.28 -3.04 13.96
N GLY A 386 1.05 -2.55 13.94
CA GLY A 386 0.58 -1.43 14.74
C GLY A 386 1.42 -0.17 14.55
N LEU A 387 1.85 0.45 15.65
CA LEU A 387 2.62 1.70 15.63
C LEU A 387 4.10 1.53 15.27
N SER A 388 4.50 0.37 14.73
CA SER A 388 5.84 0.22 14.18
C SER A 388 6.08 1.17 13.01
N SER A 389 7.33 1.63 12.84
CA SER A 389 7.70 2.58 11.79
C SER A 389 7.47 2.06 10.37
N SER A 390 7.28 0.75 10.18
CA SER A 390 6.98 0.16 8.86
C SER A 390 5.50 -0.02 8.54
N VAL A 391 4.59 0.43 9.43
CA VAL A 391 3.13 0.26 9.26
C VAL A 391 2.37 1.56 9.48
N TYR A 392 2.14 1.96 10.75
CA TYR A 392 1.41 3.18 11.10
C TYR A 392 2.26 4.18 11.89
N GLY A 393 3.49 3.81 12.26
CA GLY A 393 4.39 4.68 13.02
C GLY A 393 4.94 5.80 12.15
N VAL A 394 4.62 7.05 12.50
CA VAL A 394 5.26 8.25 11.94
C VAL A 394 6.43 8.62 12.84
N ILE A 395 7.62 8.73 12.27
CA ILE A 395 8.87 8.97 12.98
C ILE A 395 9.45 10.36 12.64
N PRO A 396 10.32 10.93 13.48
CA PRO A 396 10.92 12.25 13.21
C PRO A 396 11.68 12.35 11.87
N ARG A 397 12.13 11.21 11.34
CA ARG A 397 12.79 11.15 10.03
C ARG A 397 11.83 11.47 8.87
N ASP A 398 10.54 11.21 9.02
CA ASP A 398 9.56 11.47 7.96
C ASP A 398 9.46 12.98 7.67
N ASP A 399 9.61 13.84 8.70
CA ASP A 399 9.72 15.30 8.53
C ASP A 399 11.01 15.72 7.80
N VAL A 400 12.06 14.91 7.85
CA VAL A 400 13.31 15.14 7.09
C VAL A 400 13.09 14.78 5.62
N LYS A 401 12.38 13.67 5.34
CA LYS A 401 11.98 13.28 3.98
C LYS A 401 11.10 14.36 3.34
N ASP A 402 10.06 14.82 4.04
CA ASP A 402 9.16 15.87 3.55
C ASP A 402 9.95 17.14 3.18
N ARG A 403 10.80 17.63 4.09
CA ARG A 403 11.65 18.81 3.81
C ARG A 403 12.62 18.59 2.66
N PHE A 404 13.29 17.44 2.61
CA PHE A 404 14.24 17.13 1.53
C PHE A 404 13.55 17.15 0.18
N LEU A 405 12.37 16.51 0.08
CA LEU A 405 11.57 16.49 -1.14
C LEU A 405 11.10 17.89 -1.54
N ASP A 406 10.60 18.69 -0.60
CA ASP A 406 10.11 20.05 -0.85
C ASP A 406 11.23 21.03 -1.25
N GLU A 407 12.41 20.90 -0.64
CA GLU A 407 13.55 21.81 -0.84
C GLU A 407 14.30 21.52 -2.16
N HIS A 408 14.46 20.24 -2.52
CA HIS A 408 15.40 19.85 -3.57
C HIS A 408 14.74 19.35 -4.86
N VAL A 409 13.52 18.80 -4.79
CA VAL A 409 12.92 18.12 -5.94
C VAL A 409 12.12 19.08 -6.81
N PRO A 410 12.49 19.28 -8.09
CA PRO A 410 11.70 20.15 -8.95
C PRO A 410 10.29 19.57 -9.18
N PRO A 411 9.22 20.40 -9.13
CA PRO A 411 7.83 19.93 -9.18
C PRO A 411 7.48 19.07 -10.42
N ASP A 412 7.98 19.47 -11.60
CA ASP A 412 7.59 18.86 -12.88
C ASP A 412 8.69 17.98 -13.51
N ALA A 413 9.84 17.83 -12.84
CA ALA A 413 10.96 17.07 -13.40
C ALA A 413 10.64 15.58 -13.53
N ALA A 414 11.22 14.94 -14.55
CA ALA A 414 11.12 13.50 -14.71
C ALA A 414 12.05 12.81 -13.71
N LEU A 415 11.51 11.89 -12.89
CA LEU A 415 12.26 11.27 -11.80
C LEU A 415 12.32 9.74 -11.90
N ALA A 416 13.40 9.17 -11.37
CA ALA A 416 13.43 7.82 -10.83
C ALA A 416 13.58 7.88 -9.30
N VAL A 417 12.69 7.27 -8.53
CA VAL A 417 12.62 7.49 -7.06
C VAL A 417 12.53 6.18 -6.28
N SER A 418 13.04 6.16 -5.05
CA SER A 418 12.77 5.09 -4.09
C SER A 418 11.27 4.81 -3.96
N ASN A 419 10.89 3.54 -3.84
CA ASN A 419 9.49 3.11 -3.93
C ASN A 419 8.56 3.75 -2.88
N GLN A 420 9.08 4.07 -1.70
CA GLN A 420 8.34 4.63 -0.57
C GLN A 420 8.28 6.17 -0.63
N LEU A 421 9.27 6.81 -1.25
CA LEU A 421 9.25 8.26 -1.48
C LEU A 421 8.34 8.62 -2.67
N ALA A 422 8.25 7.75 -3.68
CA ALA A 422 7.53 8.04 -4.93
C ALA A 422 6.04 8.46 -4.76
N PRO A 423 5.22 7.86 -3.86
CA PRO A 423 3.83 8.28 -3.65
C PRO A 423 3.66 9.76 -3.25
N HIS A 424 4.69 10.39 -2.69
CA HIS A 424 4.71 11.81 -2.31
C HIS A 424 5.00 12.74 -3.49
N LEU A 425 5.39 12.19 -4.64
CA LEU A 425 5.82 12.92 -5.83
C LEU A 425 4.92 12.65 -7.03
N THR A 426 3.70 12.15 -6.82
CA THR A 426 2.81 11.65 -7.88
C THR A 426 2.21 12.72 -8.79
N ASN A 427 2.30 14.00 -8.43
CA ASN A 427 1.76 15.12 -9.20
C ASN A 427 2.61 15.52 -10.41
N ARG A 428 3.19 14.55 -11.13
CA ARG A 428 4.07 14.76 -12.29
C ARG A 428 3.79 13.76 -13.41
N ASP A 429 4.30 14.02 -14.61
CA ASP A 429 4.12 13.15 -15.79
C ASP A 429 4.98 11.88 -15.75
N THR A 430 6.24 12.00 -15.32
CA THR A 430 7.21 10.89 -15.33
C THR A 430 7.74 10.61 -13.93
N LEU A 431 7.47 9.39 -13.45
CA LEU A 431 7.88 8.92 -12.14
C LEU A 431 8.20 7.42 -12.17
N TYR A 432 9.44 7.10 -12.51
CA TYR A 432 9.97 5.74 -12.46
C TYR A 432 10.43 5.37 -11.04
N LEU A 433 10.68 4.09 -10.80
CA LEU A 433 11.31 3.62 -9.57
C LEU A 433 12.79 3.35 -9.81
N ILE A 434 13.64 3.66 -8.82
CA ILE A 434 15.04 3.23 -8.85
C ILE A 434 15.19 1.71 -8.65
N ARG A 435 14.17 1.09 -8.05
CA ARG A 435 14.03 -0.35 -7.92
C ARG A 435 12.57 -0.73 -7.81
N TYR A 436 12.14 -1.68 -8.61
CA TYR A 436 10.80 -2.23 -8.57
C TYR A 436 10.75 -3.42 -7.58
N PRO A 437 9.74 -3.51 -6.69
CA PRO A 437 9.54 -4.64 -5.77
C PRO A 437 9.55 -6.04 -6.41
N THR A 438 9.29 -6.15 -7.72
CA THR A 438 9.33 -7.42 -8.44
C THR A 438 10.75 -7.89 -8.80
N GLU A 439 11.76 -7.04 -8.59
CA GLU A 439 13.16 -7.33 -8.93
C GLU A 439 13.89 -8.04 -7.78
N SER A 440 14.04 -9.36 -7.92
CA SER A 440 14.75 -10.20 -6.94
C SER A 440 16.28 -10.22 -7.11
N GLU A 441 16.81 -9.84 -8.28
CA GLU A 441 18.24 -9.89 -8.62
C GLU A 441 18.88 -8.49 -8.72
N GLY A 442 18.30 -7.49 -8.05
CA GLY A 442 18.76 -6.10 -8.11
C GLY A 442 18.03 -5.26 -9.17
N PRO A 443 18.33 -3.95 -9.27
CA PRO A 443 17.61 -2.97 -10.10
C PRO A 443 17.98 -3.09 -11.61
N LEU A 444 17.60 -4.20 -12.24
CA LEU A 444 17.82 -4.52 -13.66
C LEU A 444 17.17 -3.50 -14.62
N LEU A 445 16.09 -2.86 -14.19
CA LEU A 445 15.30 -1.94 -15.01
C LEU A 445 15.79 -0.49 -14.93
N LEU A 446 16.47 -0.13 -13.86
CA LEU A 446 16.94 1.23 -13.65
C LEU A 446 17.78 1.73 -14.84
N PRO A 447 18.84 1.03 -15.30
CA PRO A 447 19.65 1.49 -16.44
C PRO A 447 18.84 1.79 -17.71
N GLN A 448 17.72 1.09 -17.93
CA GLN A 448 16.87 1.25 -19.11
C GLN A 448 15.95 2.47 -19.01
N THR A 449 15.66 2.90 -17.78
CA THR A 449 14.78 4.05 -17.49
C THR A 449 15.55 5.33 -17.24
N LEU A 450 16.84 5.24 -16.90
CA LEU A 450 17.68 6.39 -16.60
C LEU A 450 17.59 7.43 -17.70
N GLU A 451 17.79 7.08 -18.98
CA GLU A 451 17.71 8.02 -20.12
C GLU A 451 16.42 8.86 -20.22
N ARG A 452 15.36 8.46 -19.52
CA ARG A 452 14.05 9.12 -19.51
C ARG A 452 13.82 10.03 -18.30
N VAL A 453 14.80 10.15 -17.39
CA VAL A 453 14.68 10.95 -16.16
C VAL A 453 15.79 11.97 -16.05
N ASP A 454 15.46 13.11 -15.45
CA ASP A 454 16.38 14.22 -15.18
C ASP A 454 17.05 14.05 -13.82
N TYR A 455 16.36 13.44 -12.85
CA TYR A 455 16.88 13.21 -11.50
C TYR A 455 16.57 11.80 -11.02
N ALA A 456 17.42 11.31 -10.11
CA ALA A 456 17.16 10.09 -9.36
C ALA A 456 17.26 10.36 -7.85
N ILE A 457 16.33 9.82 -7.06
CA ILE A 457 16.27 10.03 -5.61
C ILE A 457 16.26 8.67 -4.92
N ALA A 458 17.23 8.45 -4.04
CA ALA A 458 17.41 7.21 -3.31
C ALA A 458 17.46 7.44 -1.79
N ASP A 459 17.16 6.39 -1.03
CA ASP A 459 17.25 6.42 0.43
C ASP A 459 18.27 5.37 0.91
N ALA A 460 19.47 5.81 1.30
CA ALA A 460 20.52 4.95 1.84
C ALA A 460 20.21 4.46 3.27
N LEU A 461 19.25 5.09 3.96
CA LEU A 461 18.72 4.67 5.27
C LEU A 461 17.28 4.17 5.11
N PHE A 462 17.02 3.42 4.03
CA PHE A 462 15.72 2.85 3.70
C PHE A 462 15.08 2.14 4.92
N ASP A 463 13.96 2.68 5.39
CA ASP A 463 13.34 2.34 6.67
C ASP A 463 12.10 1.45 6.57
N PHE A 464 11.71 1.08 5.36
CA PHE A 464 10.67 0.09 5.13
C PHE A 464 11.20 -1.34 5.24
N TYR A 465 10.45 -2.19 5.92
CA TYR A 465 10.76 -3.62 6.01
C TYR A 465 9.49 -4.45 6.07
N VAL A 466 9.62 -5.71 5.67
CA VAL A 466 8.55 -6.71 5.65
C VAL A 466 9.04 -7.98 6.36
N PRO A 467 8.31 -8.52 7.35
CA PRO A 467 8.65 -9.81 7.94
C PRO A 467 8.49 -10.94 6.92
N LEU A 468 9.50 -11.80 6.81
CA LEU A 468 9.54 -12.96 5.90
C LEU A 468 9.83 -14.26 6.67
N ASP A 469 9.52 -15.40 6.07
CA ASP A 469 9.89 -16.69 6.65
C ASP A 469 11.43 -16.82 6.74
N GLY A 470 11.96 -16.82 7.96
CA GLY A 470 13.40 -16.91 8.22
C GLY A 470 14.16 -15.59 8.32
N GLY A 471 13.47 -14.43 8.31
CA GLY A 471 14.11 -13.13 8.50
C GLY A 471 13.22 -11.94 8.16
N TYR A 472 13.81 -10.93 7.52
CA TYR A 472 13.14 -9.71 7.09
C TYR A 472 13.60 -9.36 5.68
N GLY A 473 12.70 -8.77 4.89
CA GLY A 473 13.04 -8.10 3.63
C GLY A 473 12.96 -6.58 3.77
N GLY A 474 13.69 -5.84 2.95
CA GLY A 474 13.85 -4.40 3.09
C GLY A 474 15.02 -4.04 4.01
N GLY A 475 14.89 -2.94 4.75
CA GLY A 475 16.01 -2.33 5.48
C GLY A 475 16.97 -1.61 4.54
N LEU A 476 18.14 -1.20 5.06
CA LEU A 476 19.09 -0.31 4.37
C LEU A 476 19.39 -0.79 2.95
N SER A 477 19.52 -2.10 2.75
CA SER A 477 19.83 -2.73 1.46
C SER A 477 18.76 -2.51 0.37
N GLY A 478 17.62 -1.89 0.68
CA GLY A 478 16.53 -1.58 -0.26
C GLY A 478 17.01 -0.89 -1.54
N ASP A 479 17.72 0.23 -1.39
CA ASP A 479 18.16 1.08 -2.51
C ASP A 479 19.66 0.97 -2.82
N ARG A 480 20.44 0.27 -1.99
CA ARG A 480 21.92 0.15 -2.08
C ARG A 480 22.45 -0.09 -3.50
N GLU A 481 21.92 -1.09 -4.18
CA GLU A 481 22.42 -1.45 -5.52
C GLU A 481 22.07 -0.39 -6.56
N ALA A 482 20.92 0.27 -6.43
CA ALA A 482 20.51 1.36 -7.31
C ALA A 482 21.40 2.59 -7.11
N ILE A 483 21.75 2.91 -5.86
CA ILE A 483 22.72 3.95 -5.51
C ILE A 483 24.08 3.64 -6.16
N GLY A 484 24.54 2.39 -6.08
CA GLY A 484 25.79 1.95 -6.71
C GLY A 484 25.77 2.00 -8.23
N LEU A 485 24.62 1.84 -8.89
CA LEU A 485 24.48 2.07 -10.34
C LEU A 485 24.55 3.57 -10.68
N LEU A 486 23.84 4.41 -9.93
CA LEU A 486 23.80 5.85 -10.14
C LEU A 486 25.18 6.49 -9.96
N LEU A 487 25.94 6.07 -8.94
CA LEU A 487 27.31 6.55 -8.71
C LEU A 487 28.30 6.15 -9.82
N ARG A 488 28.03 5.04 -10.53
CA ARG A 488 28.88 4.57 -11.64
C ARG A 488 28.45 5.11 -13.00
N ASP A 489 27.24 5.65 -13.11
CA ASP A 489 26.72 6.18 -14.37
C ASP A 489 27.31 7.58 -14.63
N PRO A 490 28.13 7.76 -15.69
CA PRO A 490 28.76 9.05 -15.97
C PRO A 490 27.77 10.15 -16.36
N ALA A 491 26.51 9.80 -16.67
CA ALA A 491 25.46 10.76 -16.96
C ALA A 491 24.84 11.37 -15.71
N PHE A 492 25.05 10.80 -14.52
CA PHE A 492 24.50 11.31 -13.26
C PHE A 492 25.61 11.71 -12.29
N GLY A 493 25.39 12.79 -11.55
CA GLY A 493 26.20 13.16 -10.39
C GLY A 493 25.33 13.30 -9.15
N LEU A 494 25.82 12.83 -7.99
CA LEU A 494 25.20 13.15 -6.71
C LEU A 494 25.35 14.65 -6.47
N VAL A 495 24.25 15.37 -6.26
CA VAL A 495 24.27 16.84 -6.11
C VAL A 495 23.84 17.32 -4.74
N THR A 496 23.17 16.48 -3.96
CA THR A 496 22.81 16.78 -2.58
C THR A 496 22.56 15.49 -1.80
N GLU A 497 22.84 15.54 -0.50
CA GLU A 497 22.51 14.48 0.45
C GLU A 497 22.08 15.05 1.79
N ARG A 498 21.18 14.35 2.49
CA ARG A 498 20.76 14.69 3.85
C ARG A 498 20.16 13.47 4.55
N ASP A 499 20.70 13.06 5.69
CA ASP A 499 20.17 11.93 6.48
C ASP A 499 19.99 10.64 5.66
N GLY A 500 20.95 10.34 4.78
CA GLY A 500 20.91 9.21 3.85
C GLY A 500 19.98 9.38 2.65
N LEU A 501 19.24 10.48 2.52
CA LEU A 501 18.51 10.82 1.29
C LEU A 501 19.50 11.36 0.28
N LEU A 502 19.51 10.80 -0.92
CA LEU A 502 20.48 11.11 -1.98
C LEU A 502 19.73 11.58 -3.22
N MET A 503 20.15 12.70 -3.81
CA MET A 503 19.61 13.17 -5.08
C MET A 503 20.70 13.31 -6.13
N PHE A 504 20.48 12.61 -7.23
CA PHE A 504 21.34 12.58 -8.40
C PHE A 504 20.72 13.41 -9.52
N GLU A 505 21.53 14.19 -10.22
CA GLU A 505 21.11 15.02 -11.36
C GLU A 505 21.83 14.58 -12.62
N ARG A 506 21.06 14.44 -13.71
CA ARG A 506 21.58 14.15 -15.04
C ARG A 506 22.38 15.35 -15.56
N GLY A 507 23.58 15.09 -16.05
CA GLY A 507 24.44 16.11 -16.65
C GLY A 507 25.01 17.11 -15.64
N ALA A 508 24.93 16.80 -14.34
CA ALA A 508 25.64 17.56 -13.32
C ALA A 508 27.15 17.53 -13.57
N THR A 509 27.81 18.68 -13.48
CA THR A 509 29.24 18.80 -13.76
C THR A 509 29.93 19.75 -12.78
N GLY A 510 31.25 19.60 -12.68
CA GLY A 510 32.11 20.50 -11.93
C GLY A 510 31.82 20.48 -10.43
N GLU A 511 31.87 21.67 -9.83
CA GLU A 511 31.74 21.88 -8.38
C GLU A 511 30.37 21.44 -7.84
N ARG A 512 29.32 21.25 -8.66
CA ARG A 512 28.00 20.83 -8.15
C ARG A 512 27.94 19.35 -7.73
N VAL A 513 28.87 18.51 -8.19
CA VAL A 513 28.85 17.07 -7.90
C VAL A 513 29.62 16.81 -6.60
N LEU A 514 28.97 16.08 -5.69
CA LEU A 514 29.59 15.57 -4.47
C LEU A 514 30.47 14.37 -4.81
N MET A 515 31.78 14.50 -4.55
CA MET A 515 32.74 13.42 -4.76
C MET A 515 32.31 12.19 -3.95
N ASN A 516 32.41 11.00 -4.53
CA ASN A 516 32.12 9.72 -3.89
C ASN A 516 32.97 8.63 -4.55
N THR A 517 34.15 8.37 -3.99
CA THR A 517 35.13 7.45 -4.57
C THR A 517 35.57 6.40 -3.58
N LEU A 518 35.94 5.22 -4.10
CA LEU A 518 36.52 4.13 -3.34
C LEU A 518 37.73 3.58 -4.10
N GLU A 519 38.85 3.45 -3.41
CA GLU A 519 40.10 2.92 -3.92
C GLU A 519 40.61 1.79 -3.02
N LEU A 520 41.29 0.83 -3.63
CA LEU A 520 41.91 -0.29 -2.93
C LEU A 520 43.42 -0.14 -2.97
N GLN A 521 44.03 -0.15 -1.80
CA GLN A 521 45.48 -0.03 -1.64
C GLN A 521 46.05 -1.29 -1.00
N PRO A 522 47.29 -1.70 -1.31
CA PRO A 522 47.94 -2.79 -0.61
C PRO A 522 48.03 -2.49 0.89
N ASP A 523 47.69 -3.48 1.72
CA ASP A 523 47.87 -3.34 3.15
C ASP A 523 49.37 -3.33 3.52
N ASP A 524 49.84 -2.20 4.03
CA ASP A 524 51.23 -1.98 4.44
C ASP A 524 51.49 -2.32 5.92
N GLY A 525 50.46 -2.77 6.65
CA GLY A 525 50.55 -3.08 8.07
C GLY A 525 50.57 -1.84 8.98
N ALA A 526 50.07 -0.69 8.52
CA ALA A 526 49.86 0.49 9.36
C ALA A 526 49.03 0.16 10.62
N ASN A 527 49.35 0.82 11.74
CA ASN A 527 48.62 0.64 12.99
C ASN A 527 47.21 1.23 12.88
N ALA A 528 46.23 0.53 13.45
CA ALA A 528 44.87 1.05 13.56
C ALA A 528 44.81 2.20 14.60
N GLN A 529 44.12 3.28 14.25
CA GLN A 529 43.71 4.32 15.20
C GLN A 529 42.61 3.78 16.12
N HIS A 530 41.65 3.06 15.55
CA HIS A 530 40.54 2.44 16.28
C HIS A 530 40.17 1.07 15.70
N THR A 531 39.64 0.20 16.56
CA THR A 531 39.13 -1.12 16.18
C THR A 531 37.67 -1.24 16.58
N PHE A 532 36.81 -1.64 15.64
CA PHE A 532 35.38 -1.85 15.85
C PHE A 532 35.13 -3.35 15.99
N GLY A 533 34.91 -3.78 17.23
CA GLY A 533 34.76 -5.20 17.56
C GLY A 533 36.01 -6.00 17.18
N THR A 534 35.83 -7.08 16.41
CA THR A 534 36.93 -7.93 15.91
C THR A 534 36.99 -8.00 14.38
N HIS A 535 36.29 -7.08 13.70
CA HIS A 535 36.02 -7.19 12.26
C HIS A 535 36.63 -6.06 11.43
N ILE A 536 36.64 -4.83 11.94
CA ILE A 536 37.07 -3.64 11.20
C ILE A 536 38.04 -2.80 12.02
N GLU A 537 39.07 -2.29 11.35
CA GLU A 537 40.01 -1.30 11.87
C GLU A 537 39.91 -0.01 11.04
N LEU A 538 39.90 1.13 11.73
CA LEU A 538 40.15 2.45 11.15
C LEU A 538 41.65 2.72 11.19
N ILE A 539 42.26 2.87 10.02
CA ILE A 539 43.69 3.13 9.86
C ILE A 539 43.97 4.62 9.89
N ASP A 540 43.19 5.39 9.15
CA ASP A 540 43.31 6.84 9.09
C ASP A 540 41.98 7.49 8.72
N ALA A 541 41.77 8.71 9.18
CA ALA A 541 40.62 9.52 8.84
C ALA A 541 40.98 11.01 8.83
N SER A 542 40.45 11.74 7.86
CA SER A 542 40.57 13.19 7.80
C SER A 542 39.29 13.79 7.26
N VAL A 543 38.92 14.95 7.82
CA VAL A 543 37.78 15.73 7.35
C VAL A 543 38.21 17.18 7.27
N GLU A 544 38.03 17.79 6.10
CA GLU A 544 38.41 19.17 5.83
C GLU A 544 37.25 19.95 5.19
N GLN A 545 37.10 21.21 5.55
CA GLN A 545 36.17 22.11 4.87
C GLN A 545 36.80 22.58 3.57
N ILE A 546 36.16 22.23 2.45
CA ILE A 546 36.65 22.55 1.09
C ILE A 546 35.90 23.73 0.48
N GLU A 547 34.66 23.95 0.90
CA GLU A 547 33.82 25.10 0.56
C GLU A 547 33.00 25.51 1.81
N PRO A 548 32.42 26.73 1.87
CA PRO A 548 31.67 27.17 3.05
C PRO A 548 30.57 26.20 3.50
N ASP A 549 29.91 25.54 2.55
CA ASP A 549 28.83 24.58 2.77
C ASP A 549 29.25 23.13 2.49
N ARG A 550 30.55 22.83 2.41
CA ARG A 550 31.03 21.49 2.01
C ARG A 550 32.23 21.01 2.80
N LEU A 551 32.11 19.78 3.29
CA LEU A 551 33.21 19.03 3.89
C LEU A 551 33.63 17.89 2.96
N ARG A 552 34.92 17.62 2.90
CA ARG A 552 35.49 16.41 2.30
C ARG A 552 35.98 15.50 3.41
N ALA A 553 35.47 14.28 3.41
CA ALA A 553 35.85 13.23 4.33
C ALA A 553 36.64 12.15 3.58
N ARG A 554 37.73 11.69 4.19
CA ARG A 554 38.55 10.56 3.74
C ARG A 554 38.72 9.57 4.87
N PHE A 555 38.42 8.30 4.61
CA PHE A 555 38.55 7.21 5.58
C PHE A 555 39.32 6.04 4.98
N MET A 556 40.24 5.47 5.74
CA MET A 556 41.02 4.29 5.36
C MET A 556 40.72 3.15 6.31
N TRP A 557 40.15 2.08 5.78
CA TRP A 557 39.68 0.93 6.56
C TRP A 557 40.45 -0.33 6.24
N ARG A 558 40.64 -1.18 7.26
CA ARG A 558 41.13 -2.55 7.09
C ARG A 558 40.07 -3.53 7.62
N ARG A 559 39.77 -4.55 6.81
CA ARG A 559 38.94 -5.68 7.25
C ARG A 559 39.80 -6.77 7.87
N VAL A 560 39.67 -6.95 9.18
CA VAL A 560 40.43 -7.92 9.98
C VAL A 560 39.87 -9.34 9.86
N SER A 561 38.54 -9.47 9.79
CA SER A 561 37.88 -10.76 9.69
C SER A 561 36.58 -10.68 8.89
N ASN A 562 36.05 -11.84 8.47
CA ASN A 562 34.83 -11.89 7.69
C ASN A 562 33.60 -11.61 8.56
N PHE A 563 32.61 -10.92 8.00
CA PHE A 563 31.34 -10.66 8.68
C PHE A 563 30.33 -11.81 8.63
N ASN A 564 30.63 -12.90 7.90
CA ASN A 564 29.70 -14.01 7.59
C ASN A 564 28.96 -14.60 8.81
N THR A 565 29.50 -14.45 10.02
CA THR A 565 28.91 -14.97 11.26
C THR A 565 28.12 -13.93 12.06
N VAL A 566 28.21 -12.65 11.72
CA VAL A 566 27.63 -11.52 12.50
C VAL A 566 26.67 -10.64 11.68
N GLY A 567 26.72 -10.68 10.35
CA GLY A 567 25.80 -9.96 9.47
C GLY A 567 26.52 -9.18 8.36
N GLU A 568 25.86 -8.17 7.82
CA GLU A 568 26.40 -7.24 6.83
C GLU A 568 26.35 -5.83 7.42
N PHE A 569 27.41 -5.04 7.28
CA PHE A 569 27.55 -3.78 8.00
C PHE A 569 27.98 -2.62 7.10
N VAL A 570 27.61 -1.40 7.51
CA VAL A 570 27.99 -0.15 6.86
C VAL A 570 28.46 0.87 7.89
N ALA A 571 29.45 1.67 7.55
CA ALA A 571 29.85 2.81 8.36
C ALA A 571 28.81 3.95 8.19
N VAL A 572 28.37 4.51 9.31
CA VAL A 572 27.54 5.71 9.33
C VAL A 572 28.19 6.70 10.28
N SER A 573 28.39 7.91 9.79
CA SER A 573 28.94 9.03 10.53
C SER A 573 27.88 10.05 10.91
N ARG A 574 28.22 10.92 11.87
CA ARG A 574 27.43 12.10 12.22
C ARG A 574 28.27 13.20 12.84
N LEU A 575 27.88 14.46 12.66
CA LEU A 575 28.44 15.59 13.40
C LEU A 575 27.66 15.81 14.70
N GLU A 576 28.38 15.85 15.81
CA GLU A 576 27.79 16.06 17.13
C GLU A 576 27.07 17.41 17.20
N GLY A 577 25.80 17.39 17.62
CA GLY A 577 24.98 18.58 17.77
C GLY A 577 24.24 19.03 16.51
N ILE A 578 24.47 18.40 15.35
CA ILE A 578 23.66 18.62 14.14
C ILE A 578 22.58 17.54 14.06
N ALA A 579 21.32 17.94 14.13
CA ALA A 579 20.20 17.01 14.09
C ALA A 579 19.95 16.50 12.65
N HIS A 580 19.70 15.20 12.52
CA HIS A 580 19.39 14.53 11.24
C HIS A 580 20.47 14.73 10.17
N ASP A 581 21.74 14.65 10.57
CA ASP A 581 22.87 14.83 9.65
C ASP A 581 23.46 13.50 9.16
N ARG A 582 22.90 12.35 9.56
CA ARG A 582 23.55 11.04 9.42
C ARG A 582 24.07 10.81 8.01
N ILE A 583 25.34 10.45 7.96
CA ILE A 583 26.13 10.34 6.75
C ILE A 583 26.42 8.86 6.54
N VAL A 584 25.71 8.24 5.59
CA VAL A 584 26.03 6.87 5.19
C VAL A 584 27.30 6.93 4.36
N HIS A 585 28.28 6.09 4.66
CA HIS A 585 29.50 5.99 3.85
C HIS A 585 29.18 5.28 2.53
N VAL A 586 28.58 6.02 1.59
CA VAL A 586 28.00 5.47 0.36
C VAL A 586 29.02 4.72 -0.50
N PRO A 587 30.30 5.15 -0.64
CA PRO A 587 31.29 4.41 -1.42
C PRO A 587 31.52 2.98 -0.87
N GLY A 588 31.84 2.84 0.43
CA GLY A 588 31.98 1.56 1.12
C GLY A 588 30.69 0.78 1.32
N TYR A 589 29.54 1.37 0.98
CA TYR A 589 28.22 0.76 1.06
C TYR A 589 27.72 0.19 -0.27
N SER A 590 27.86 0.98 -1.34
CA SER A 590 27.19 0.74 -2.63
C SER A 590 28.16 0.46 -3.78
N LEU A 591 29.40 1.00 -3.75
CA LEU A 591 30.41 0.75 -4.79
C LEU A 591 31.19 -0.53 -4.53
N LEU A 592 31.64 -0.73 -3.30
CA LEU A 592 32.24 -1.98 -2.84
C LEU A 592 31.84 -2.19 -1.37
N PRO A 593 30.85 -3.06 -1.10
CA PRO A 593 30.34 -3.29 0.25
C PRO A 593 31.37 -3.94 1.18
N SER A 594 31.31 -3.61 2.47
CA SER A 594 32.28 -4.08 3.48
C SER A 594 32.44 -5.62 3.57
N TRP A 595 31.39 -6.37 3.29
CA TRP A 595 31.43 -7.84 3.28
C TRP A 595 32.17 -8.42 2.06
N GLU A 596 32.45 -7.60 1.05
CA GLU A 596 33.21 -7.97 -0.15
C GLU A 596 34.67 -7.49 -0.11
N TRP A 597 35.07 -6.69 0.89
CA TRP A 597 36.41 -6.11 0.99
C TRP A 597 37.53 -7.17 1.07
N PRO A 598 38.61 -7.07 0.29
CA PRO A 598 39.74 -8.00 0.42
C PRO A 598 40.47 -7.84 1.77
N GLN A 599 40.90 -8.95 2.38
CA GLN A 599 41.60 -8.91 3.69
C GLN A 599 43.06 -8.41 3.58
N ASN A 600 43.61 -8.36 2.37
CA ASN A 600 45.00 -7.96 2.11
C ASN A 600 45.11 -6.54 1.54
N GLN A 601 44.04 -5.75 1.66
CA GLN A 601 43.95 -4.41 1.12
C GLN A 601 43.35 -3.46 2.15
N ILE A 602 43.77 -2.21 2.06
CA ILE A 602 43.14 -1.07 2.73
C ILE A 602 42.11 -0.50 1.76
N VAL A 603 40.90 -0.27 2.26
CA VAL A 603 39.83 0.41 1.53
C VAL A 603 39.88 1.88 1.88
N GLU A 604 40.26 2.70 0.92
CA GLU A 604 40.19 4.15 1.05
C GLU A 604 38.89 4.64 0.39
N GLU A 605 38.03 5.28 1.17
CA GLU A 605 36.88 6.00 0.64
C GLU A 605 37.05 7.50 0.86
N THR A 606 36.60 8.27 -0.12
CA THR A 606 36.57 9.72 -0.06
C THR A 606 35.23 10.20 -0.55
N PHE A 607 34.57 11.04 0.23
CA PHE A 607 33.27 11.59 -0.14
C PHE A 607 33.09 13.03 0.35
N ASP A 608 32.33 13.80 -0.43
CA ASP A 608 31.92 15.16 -0.07
C ASP A 608 30.52 15.13 0.53
N ILE A 609 30.31 15.93 1.58
CA ILE A 609 29.00 16.12 2.21
C ILE A 609 28.63 17.61 2.20
N GLN A 610 27.32 17.89 2.15
CA GLN A 610 26.81 19.24 2.30
C GLN A 610 26.51 19.55 3.76
N ILE A 611 27.05 20.66 4.25
CA ILE A 611 26.72 21.20 5.56
C ILE A 611 25.33 21.86 5.46
N PRO A 612 24.39 21.56 6.37
CA PRO A 612 23.10 22.26 6.38
C PRO A 612 23.31 23.78 6.51
N PRO A 613 22.59 24.61 5.75
CA PRO A 613 22.83 26.06 5.70
C PRO A 613 22.58 26.79 7.04
N ASP A 614 21.81 26.18 7.95
CA ASP A 614 21.53 26.70 9.28
C ASP A 614 22.57 26.27 10.35
N THR A 615 23.65 25.60 9.93
CA THR A 615 24.72 25.17 10.84
C THR A 615 25.51 26.37 11.32
N ALA A 616 25.64 26.53 12.64
CA ALA A 616 26.39 27.64 13.21
C ALA A 616 27.91 27.43 13.00
N PRO A 617 28.69 28.49 12.78
CA PRO A 617 30.15 28.37 12.82
C PRO A 617 30.63 27.83 14.17
N GLY A 618 31.58 26.90 14.16
CA GLY A 618 32.06 26.25 15.38
C GLY A 618 32.91 25.02 15.14
N GLU A 619 33.36 24.41 16.25
CA GLU A 619 33.99 23.09 16.24
C GLU A 619 32.94 22.01 16.50
N TYR A 620 32.96 20.98 15.65
CA TYR A 620 32.04 19.86 15.66
C TYR A 620 32.83 18.56 15.76
N THR A 621 32.41 17.67 16.66
CA THR A 621 32.99 16.33 16.76
C THR A 621 32.42 15.42 15.68
N TRP A 622 33.27 14.78 14.90
CA TRP A 622 32.87 13.74 13.96
C TRP A 622 32.87 12.37 14.63
N HIS A 623 31.71 11.72 14.68
CA HIS A 623 31.58 10.36 15.20
C HIS A 623 31.31 9.37 14.06
N VAL A 624 31.81 8.14 14.20
CA VAL A 624 31.52 7.04 13.26
C VAL A 624 31.16 5.76 14.01
N GLY A 625 30.16 5.05 13.50
CA GLY A 625 29.74 3.74 13.97
C GLY A 625 29.53 2.77 12.82
N TRP A 626 29.54 1.47 13.12
CA TRP A 626 29.29 0.41 12.15
C TRP A 626 27.95 -0.25 12.45
N TYR A 627 27.04 -0.25 11.48
CA TYR A 627 25.65 -0.66 11.68
C TYR A 627 25.26 -1.77 10.71
N ASN A 628 24.53 -2.76 11.23
CA ASN A 628 24.00 -3.86 10.46
C ASN A 628 22.99 -3.33 9.44
N VAL A 629 22.98 -3.86 8.22
CA VAL A 629 22.11 -3.39 7.13
C VAL A 629 20.76 -4.14 7.04
N GLY A 630 20.67 -5.33 7.64
CA GLY A 630 19.57 -6.28 7.47
C GLY A 630 18.59 -6.36 8.63
N LEU A 631 18.65 -5.45 9.61
CA LEU A 631 17.77 -5.46 10.78
C LEU A 631 16.62 -4.44 10.61
N PRO A 632 15.42 -4.71 11.16
CA PRO A 632 14.27 -3.78 11.04
C PRO A 632 14.52 -2.36 11.56
N TYR A 633 15.47 -2.20 12.48
CA TYR A 633 15.84 -0.93 13.12
C TYR A 633 17.17 -0.37 12.57
N SER A 634 17.75 -0.98 11.54
CA SER A 634 19.01 -0.52 10.93
C SER A 634 18.95 0.94 10.46
N TYR A 635 17.79 1.40 9.99
CA TYR A 635 17.59 2.79 9.58
C TYR A 635 17.82 3.80 10.70
N ALA A 636 17.67 3.38 11.97
CA ALA A 636 17.82 4.26 13.12
C ALA A 636 19.30 4.45 13.49
N THR A 637 20.19 3.59 12.99
CA THR A 637 21.65 3.63 13.22
C THR A 637 21.96 3.84 14.70
N ASP A 638 21.38 2.98 15.55
CA ASP A 638 21.54 3.01 17.00
C ASP A 638 22.09 1.68 17.54
N GLU A 639 22.20 1.59 18.88
CA GLU A 639 22.75 0.44 19.61
C GLU A 639 22.14 -0.90 19.18
N ARG A 640 20.89 -0.93 18.72
CA ARG A 640 20.21 -2.18 18.31
C ARG A 640 20.86 -2.76 17.06
N SER A 641 21.35 -1.90 16.17
CA SER A 641 21.97 -2.27 14.89
C SER A 641 23.49 -2.25 14.92
N LEU A 642 24.11 -1.84 16.02
CA LEU A 642 25.56 -1.66 16.08
C LEU A 642 26.31 -2.99 15.91
N LEU A 643 27.50 -2.94 15.30
CA LEU A 643 28.40 -4.08 15.20
C LEU A 643 28.68 -4.64 16.62
N PRO A 644 28.54 -5.97 16.84
CA PRO A 644 28.75 -6.55 18.16
C PRO A 644 30.13 -6.23 18.73
N ASP A 645 30.16 -6.00 20.05
CA ASP A 645 31.37 -5.63 20.80
C ASP A 645 32.08 -4.37 20.28
N SER A 646 31.33 -3.47 19.65
CA SER A 646 31.80 -2.15 19.20
C SER A 646 30.99 -1.01 19.83
N GLN A 647 31.48 0.21 19.64
CA GLN A 647 30.80 1.46 20.02
C GLN A 647 31.05 2.48 18.90
N GLU A 648 30.23 3.52 18.87
CA GLU A 648 30.55 4.71 18.08
C GLU A 648 31.79 5.39 18.66
N VAL A 649 32.67 5.91 17.80
CA VAL A 649 33.92 6.55 18.22
C VAL A 649 34.04 7.95 17.63
N GLU A 650 34.60 8.86 18.43
CA GLU A 650 35.09 10.16 17.96
C GLU A 650 36.32 9.92 17.08
N VAL A 651 36.30 10.47 15.86
CA VAL A 651 37.35 10.28 14.87
C VAL A 651 38.20 11.52 14.71
N THR A 652 37.56 12.68 14.58
CA THR A 652 38.23 13.97 14.37
C THR A 652 37.34 15.12 14.81
N GLN A 653 37.94 16.29 15.01
CA GLN A 653 37.24 17.55 15.18
C GLN A 653 37.22 18.28 13.84
N VAL A 654 36.08 18.90 13.51
CA VAL A 654 35.87 19.64 12.27
C VAL A 654 35.51 21.06 12.61
N THR A 655 36.27 22.02 12.11
CA THR A 655 35.92 23.44 12.19
C THR A 655 35.06 23.80 10.98
N ILE A 656 33.87 24.35 11.24
CA ILE A 656 33.00 24.94 10.23
C ILE A 656 33.08 26.46 10.40
N GLU A 657 33.60 27.14 9.37
CA GLU A 657 33.80 28.61 9.34
C GLU A 657 32.54 29.43 9.09
#